data_AF-A0A063Y6X7-F1
#
_entry.id   AF-A0A063Y6X7-F1
#
_cell.length_a   1.000
_cell.length_b   1.000
_cell.length_c   1.000
_cell.angle_alpha   90.00
_cell.angle_beta   90.00
_cell.angle_gamma   90.00
#
_symmetry.space_group_name_H-M   'P 1'
#
loop_
_entity.id
_entity.type
_entity.pdbx_description
1 polymer ?
#
loop_
_entity_poly.entity_id
_entity_poly.type
_entity_poly.pdbx_seq_one_letter_code
_entity_poly.pdbx_strand_id
1 'polypeptide(L)'
;MKRTLILILISLLWVAQVQANPLPFVVSDVRVEGLQQVDPGTVFRNFPIAAGDQVGAAELSSATRQLFRSGYFDDVQLNRDGDVLVLVLRERPAVAIIRIDGNKAIKTDQLREGLRQSGLQEGDVFRRATLDQIELDLMRVYASQGRYGADINTQVETLPGNRVALNINITEGRIATIQHINIVGNESFSDSELTDLFSLKLPNFWSFYTKSDQYSREKLAGDLERLRSHYLDRGYINFSIDSTQVSISPDKQDVFITVGITEGQQYRVGEVIMVGNLVVPEDQLLSKMSLGEGDVFSRREMTDSQERLERLLGDQGYMFANVSPIPQVNEQDGTISLRFFIEPGKLTYVRRVLVRGNSRSADEVVRREVEQMEAAIVSTSAIERSKQRLERTGHFRTVNVETRPVPGTDDQVDIEFAVEEQQSGQLTASVGFSQSEGIILQFGVAQENFLGTGKSVDFNISNSSTLREYRFNFLDPYFTVDGVSRGYNFYYREENFDEDDRGDYNTDGIGGGITFGYPIDDYQRLSFSGDVEYLRLKPNDIFVDGDSYKAIREYIDRNGDDYLNVKLTAGWSDNRLNRGFFPTRGYAQGATLEVSLPGSDLEYYRAQYNNRLYWPINDDETWIAALRGRVGYADTYGSDKDYPFFKNFYAGGLNTVRGFEANTLGPRYSRGANSSRARSMGGNVLVAGSAELIFPTPFLRDNSSWRTLVFMDAGNVFSTKCLTVGGSKPANCVEGVDFGELRYSAGVGLSWLTPIGPLSISLAKALNSKDGDETEVFQFVLGQTF
;
A
#
# COMPACT_ATOMS: atom_id res chain seq x y z
N MET A 1 22.58 18.77 -93.71
CA MET A 1 22.74 19.29 -92.33
C MET A 1 22.71 18.20 -91.25
N LYS A 2 23.10 16.94 -91.53
CA LYS A 2 23.10 15.84 -90.53
C LYS A 2 24.49 15.44 -90.02
N ARG A 3 25.59 15.95 -90.61
CA ARG A 3 26.97 15.69 -90.16
C ARG A 3 27.53 16.73 -89.18
N THR A 4 26.97 17.95 -89.16
CA THR A 4 27.39 19.02 -88.24
C THR A 4 26.73 18.91 -86.86
N LEU A 5 25.57 18.26 -86.73
CA LEU A 5 24.93 18.04 -85.43
C LEU A 5 25.60 16.93 -84.60
N ILE A 6 26.17 15.91 -85.25
CA ILE A 6 26.85 14.80 -84.55
C ILE A 6 28.19 15.26 -83.96
N LEU A 7 28.89 16.20 -84.61
CA LEU A 7 30.12 16.80 -84.09
C LEU A 7 29.89 17.74 -82.91
N ILE A 8 28.73 18.40 -82.83
CA ILE A 8 28.33 19.22 -81.67
C ILE A 8 27.82 18.36 -80.51
N LEU A 9 27.16 17.23 -80.79
CA LEU A 9 26.75 16.29 -79.74
C LEU A 9 27.94 15.53 -79.13
N ILE A 10 28.99 15.25 -79.92
CA ILE A 10 30.23 14.61 -79.43
C ILE A 10 31.13 15.63 -78.68
N SER A 11 31.10 16.93 -79.04
CA SER A 11 31.83 17.95 -78.28
C SER A 11 31.16 18.34 -76.96
N LEU A 12 29.82 18.22 -76.85
CA LEU A 12 29.11 18.40 -75.56
C LEU A 12 29.22 17.19 -74.62
N LEU A 13 29.57 16.00 -75.12
CA LEU A 13 29.88 14.81 -74.29
C LEU A 13 31.33 14.81 -73.76
N TRP A 14 32.16 15.79 -74.14
CA TRP A 14 33.54 15.97 -73.68
C TRP A 14 33.72 17.16 -72.74
N VAL A 15 32.64 17.67 -72.14
CA VAL A 15 32.71 18.42 -70.88
C VAL A 15 32.39 17.45 -69.76
N ALA A 16 33.21 16.40 -69.64
CA ALA A 16 33.38 15.75 -68.36
C ALA A 16 33.93 16.85 -67.45
N GLN A 17 33.12 17.29 -66.49
CA GLN A 17 33.63 18.11 -65.41
C GLN A 17 34.78 17.32 -64.78
N VAL A 18 36.00 17.73 -65.08
CA VAL A 18 37.16 17.41 -64.26
C VAL A 18 36.87 18.09 -62.93
N GLN A 19 36.13 17.41 -62.06
CA GLN A 19 36.28 17.64 -60.64
C GLN A 19 37.73 17.31 -60.36
N ALA A 20 38.54 18.36 -60.24
CA ALA A 20 39.89 18.24 -59.74
C ALA A 20 39.77 17.68 -58.32
N ASN A 21 39.80 16.36 -58.17
CA ASN A 21 40.09 15.76 -56.89
C ASN A 21 41.48 16.25 -56.53
N PRO A 22 41.64 17.02 -55.43
CA PRO A 22 42.96 17.49 -55.04
C PRO A 22 43.84 16.25 -54.87
N LEU A 23 44.98 16.25 -55.56
CA LEU A 23 45.97 15.18 -55.45
C LEU A 23 46.30 15.02 -53.96
N PRO A 24 46.32 13.77 -53.44
CA PRO A 24 46.60 13.52 -52.03
C PRO A 24 47.95 14.14 -51.68
N PHE A 25 47.98 14.93 -50.61
CA PHE A 25 49.17 15.64 -50.16
C PHE A 25 49.62 15.15 -48.79
N VAL A 26 50.91 15.30 -48.50
CA VAL A 26 51.48 14.95 -47.20
C VAL A 26 51.36 16.16 -46.29
N VAL A 27 50.69 15.99 -45.15
CA VAL A 27 50.52 17.05 -44.15
C VAL A 27 51.83 17.26 -43.42
N SER A 28 52.47 18.41 -43.54
CA SER A 28 53.72 18.69 -42.82
C SER A 28 53.49 19.12 -41.38
N ASP A 29 52.39 19.81 -41.11
CA ASP A 29 51.97 20.29 -39.80
C ASP A 29 50.45 20.56 -39.77
N VAL A 30 49.86 20.57 -38.57
CA VAL A 30 48.43 20.81 -38.35
C VAL A 30 48.25 22.00 -37.40
N ARG A 31 47.79 23.14 -37.94
CA ARG A 31 47.56 24.37 -37.18
C ARG A 31 46.09 24.50 -36.81
N VAL A 32 45.80 24.89 -35.57
CA VAL A 32 44.43 25.10 -35.09
C VAL A 32 44.21 26.56 -34.74
N GLU A 33 43.10 27.14 -35.22
CA GLU A 33 42.70 28.52 -35.02
C GLU A 33 41.24 28.59 -34.52
N GLY A 34 40.92 29.62 -33.71
CA GLY A 34 39.55 29.89 -33.25
C GLY A 34 39.14 29.21 -31.94
N LEU A 35 40.06 28.51 -31.27
CA LEU A 35 39.84 27.99 -29.92
C LEU A 35 39.80 29.12 -28.88
N GLN A 36 38.91 28.99 -27.91
CA GLN A 36 38.73 29.90 -26.78
C GLN A 36 38.75 29.14 -25.44
N GLN A 37 37.93 28.09 -25.31
CA GLN A 37 37.80 27.29 -24.10
C GLN A 37 38.24 25.84 -24.27
N VAL A 38 38.20 25.29 -25.49
CA VAL A 38 38.56 23.90 -25.75
C VAL A 38 40.07 23.76 -25.86
N ASP A 39 40.64 22.84 -25.10
CA ASP A 39 42.07 22.55 -25.15
C ASP A 39 42.49 22.00 -26.54
N PRO A 40 43.58 22.50 -27.15
CA PRO A 40 44.05 22.03 -28.45
C PRO A 40 44.27 20.51 -28.53
N GLY A 41 44.69 19.85 -27.45
CA GLY A 41 44.84 18.40 -27.38
C GLY A 41 43.53 17.64 -27.59
N THR A 42 42.39 18.24 -27.25
CA THR A 42 41.06 17.67 -27.51
C THR A 42 40.70 17.70 -28.99
N VAL A 43 41.20 18.69 -29.74
CA VAL A 43 41.06 18.74 -31.21
C VAL A 43 41.88 17.63 -31.84
N PHE A 44 43.17 17.51 -31.49
CA PHE A 44 44.07 16.50 -32.05
C PHE A 44 43.65 15.07 -31.72
N ARG A 45 43.06 14.82 -30.54
CA ARG A 45 42.51 13.49 -30.18
C ARG A 45 41.30 13.10 -31.03
N ASN A 46 40.48 14.07 -31.44
CA ASN A 46 39.24 13.85 -32.17
C ASN A 46 39.37 14.07 -33.68
N PHE A 47 40.55 14.44 -34.17
CA PHE A 47 40.87 14.65 -35.57
C PHE A 47 41.99 13.68 -35.98
N PRO A 48 41.68 12.53 -36.61
CA PRO A 48 42.63 11.43 -36.86
C PRO A 48 43.55 11.70 -38.06
N ILE A 49 44.18 12.88 -38.11
CA ILE A 49 45.16 13.26 -39.12
C ILE A 49 46.32 13.95 -38.39
N ALA A 50 47.52 13.41 -38.57
CA ALA A 50 48.74 13.91 -37.97
C ALA A 50 49.72 14.43 -39.04
N ALA A 51 50.73 15.17 -38.57
CA ALA A 51 51.87 15.53 -39.40
C ALA A 51 52.59 14.25 -39.89
N GLY A 52 52.80 14.14 -41.20
CA GLY A 52 53.36 12.99 -41.89
C GLY A 52 52.34 12.14 -42.67
N ASP A 53 51.03 12.33 -42.43
CA ASP A 53 49.99 11.56 -43.11
C ASP A 53 49.76 12.06 -44.54
N GLN A 54 49.56 11.12 -45.48
CA GLN A 54 49.11 11.43 -46.83
C GLN A 54 47.58 11.43 -46.88
N VAL A 55 46.98 12.60 -47.08
CA VAL A 55 45.53 12.79 -46.96
C VAL A 55 44.91 13.24 -48.28
N GLY A 56 43.76 12.66 -48.62
CA GLY A 56 42.88 13.08 -49.71
C GLY A 56 41.57 13.68 -49.18
N ALA A 57 40.67 14.02 -50.10
CA ALA A 57 39.38 14.64 -49.75
C ALA A 57 38.48 13.71 -48.90
N ALA A 58 38.60 12.40 -49.06
CA ALA A 58 37.81 11.41 -48.32
C ALA A 58 38.25 11.34 -46.85
N GLU A 59 39.56 11.29 -46.61
CA GLU A 59 40.17 11.26 -45.28
C GLU A 59 39.87 12.56 -44.52
N LEU A 60 40.03 13.72 -45.17
CA LEU A 60 39.69 15.02 -44.59
C LEU A 60 38.21 15.15 -44.25
N SER A 61 37.31 14.67 -45.11
CA SER A 61 35.87 14.68 -44.83
C SER A 61 35.51 13.76 -43.66
N SER A 62 36.15 12.60 -43.56
CA SER A 62 35.97 11.67 -42.44
C SER A 62 36.46 12.27 -41.12
N ALA A 63 37.67 12.83 -41.11
CA ALA A 63 38.26 13.48 -39.96
C ALA A 63 37.44 14.69 -39.49
N THR A 64 36.95 15.51 -40.43
CA THR A 64 36.04 16.63 -40.13
C THR A 64 34.74 16.16 -39.53
N ARG A 65 34.14 15.08 -40.05
CA ARG A 65 32.92 14.48 -39.46
C ARG A 65 33.16 13.96 -38.05
N GLN A 66 34.32 13.35 -37.78
CA GLN A 66 34.68 12.89 -36.45
C GLN A 66 34.86 14.06 -35.47
N LEU A 67 35.53 15.12 -35.90
CA LEU A 67 35.68 16.33 -35.09
C LEU A 67 34.34 17.02 -34.84
N PHE A 68 33.44 17.06 -35.83
CA PHE A 68 32.08 17.60 -35.64
C PHE A 68 31.23 16.73 -34.68
N ARG A 69 31.38 15.39 -34.74
CA ARG A 69 30.73 14.44 -33.82
C ARG A 69 31.17 14.58 -32.37
N SER A 70 32.34 15.17 -32.10
CA SER A 70 32.75 15.52 -30.73
C SER A 70 31.78 16.49 -30.05
N GLY A 71 31.05 17.29 -30.85
CA GLY A 71 29.99 18.15 -30.38
C GLY A 71 30.45 19.43 -29.67
N TYR A 72 31.75 19.75 -29.71
CA TYR A 72 32.33 20.99 -29.17
C TYR A 72 32.29 22.16 -30.16
N PHE A 73 32.16 21.89 -31.46
CA PHE A 73 32.28 22.89 -32.52
C PHE A 73 30.97 23.08 -33.28
N ASP A 74 30.67 24.34 -33.60
CA ASP A 74 29.51 24.77 -34.36
C ASP A 74 29.83 24.84 -35.86
N ASP A 75 31.07 25.19 -36.18
CA ASP A 75 31.60 25.20 -37.54
C ASP A 75 33.06 24.69 -37.54
N VAL A 76 33.41 23.92 -38.57
CA VAL A 76 34.75 23.34 -38.76
C VAL A 76 35.14 23.55 -40.22
N GLN A 77 36.10 24.44 -40.45
CA GLN A 77 36.61 24.73 -41.79
C GLN A 77 38.05 24.23 -41.90
N LEU A 78 38.32 23.51 -42.99
CA LEU A 78 39.66 23.06 -43.34
C LEU A 78 40.22 23.92 -44.45
N ASN A 79 41.30 24.63 -44.15
CA ASN A 79 42.07 25.39 -45.12
C ASN A 79 43.44 24.73 -45.31
N ARG A 80 44.03 24.95 -46.49
CA ARG A 80 45.37 24.47 -46.82
C ARG A 80 46.27 25.66 -47.14
N ASP A 81 47.41 25.73 -46.45
CA ASP A 81 48.45 26.73 -46.68
C ASP A 81 49.77 26.01 -47.01
N GLY A 82 50.07 25.84 -48.29
CA GLY A 82 51.18 25.00 -48.75
C GLY A 82 50.97 23.52 -48.36
N ASP A 83 51.84 22.98 -47.51
CA ASP A 83 51.75 21.61 -46.96
C ASP A 83 51.20 21.56 -45.51
N VAL A 84 50.79 22.71 -44.96
CA VAL A 84 50.19 22.83 -43.62
C VAL A 84 48.67 22.80 -43.71
N LEU A 85 48.05 21.96 -42.88
CA LEU A 85 46.59 21.91 -42.73
C LEU A 85 46.16 22.88 -41.62
N VAL A 86 45.27 23.83 -41.95
CA VAL A 86 44.77 24.83 -41.00
C VAL A 86 43.31 24.53 -40.67
N LEU A 87 43.04 24.20 -39.41
CA LEU A 87 41.69 24.00 -38.87
C LEU A 87 41.21 25.33 -38.29
N VAL A 88 40.25 25.96 -38.96
CA VAL A 88 39.53 27.13 -38.43
C VAL A 88 38.26 26.63 -37.77
N LEU A 89 38.22 26.71 -36.43
CA LEU A 89 37.16 26.15 -35.60
C LEU A 89 36.33 27.26 -34.97
N ARG A 90 35.01 27.11 -34.99
CA ARG A 90 34.11 27.92 -34.16
C ARG A 90 33.57 27.05 -33.04
N GLU A 91 34.03 27.30 -31.81
CA GLU A 91 33.51 26.62 -30.63
C GLU A 91 32.02 26.92 -30.40
N ARG A 92 31.28 25.91 -29.96
CA ARG A 92 29.92 26.10 -29.44
C ARG A 92 30.01 26.80 -28.08
N PRO A 93 29.07 27.70 -27.77
CA PRO A 93 29.07 28.36 -26.48
C PRO A 93 28.69 27.39 -25.36
N ALA A 94 29.15 27.65 -24.14
CA ALA A 94 28.74 26.90 -22.96
C ALA A 94 27.46 27.50 -22.33
N VAL A 95 26.59 26.66 -21.79
CA VAL A 95 25.39 27.08 -21.06
C VAL A 95 25.81 27.61 -19.70
N ALA A 96 25.67 28.91 -19.46
CA ALA A 96 26.05 29.52 -18.19
C ALA A 96 24.93 29.46 -17.15
N ILE A 97 23.69 29.74 -17.55
CA ILE A 97 22.54 29.84 -16.66
C ILE A 97 21.29 29.37 -17.42
N ILE A 98 20.44 28.59 -16.74
CA ILE A 98 19.11 28.21 -17.23
C ILE A 98 18.04 28.87 -16.35
N ARG A 99 17.29 29.81 -16.93
CA ARG A 99 16.16 30.48 -16.28
C ARG A 99 14.86 29.84 -16.76
N ILE A 100 14.03 29.38 -15.83
CA ILE A 100 12.73 28.78 -16.10
C ILE A 100 11.68 29.64 -15.41
N ASP A 101 10.69 30.12 -16.17
CA ASP A 101 9.58 30.94 -15.68
C ASP A 101 8.24 30.36 -16.13
N GLY A 102 7.18 30.61 -15.37
CA GLY A 102 5.80 30.22 -15.69
C GLY A 102 5.39 28.79 -15.31
N ASN A 103 6.30 27.99 -14.74
CA ASN A 103 6.00 26.63 -14.26
C ASN A 103 5.36 26.62 -12.86
N LYS A 104 4.03 26.50 -12.80
CA LYS A 104 3.25 26.36 -11.55
C LYS A 104 2.82 24.92 -11.28
N ALA A 105 2.52 24.15 -12.32
CA ALA A 105 2.08 22.76 -12.21
C ALA A 105 3.25 21.80 -11.91
N ILE A 106 4.45 22.09 -12.45
CA ILE A 106 5.65 21.26 -12.26
C ILE A 106 6.69 22.07 -11.49
N LYS A 107 7.23 21.48 -10.42
CA LYS A 107 8.27 22.13 -9.61
C LYS A 107 9.55 22.33 -10.43
N THR A 108 10.19 23.47 -10.26
CA THR A 108 11.42 23.84 -11.01
C THR A 108 12.52 22.80 -10.89
N ASP A 109 12.69 22.18 -9.71
CA ASP A 109 13.71 21.15 -9.50
C ASP A 109 13.46 19.88 -10.33
N GLN A 110 12.20 19.48 -10.53
CA GLN A 110 11.85 18.34 -11.37
C GLN A 110 12.11 18.64 -12.85
N LEU A 111 11.80 19.87 -13.29
CA LEU A 111 12.13 20.30 -14.65
C LEU A 111 13.64 20.32 -14.87
N ARG A 112 14.41 20.86 -13.92
CA ARG A 112 15.88 20.88 -13.99
C ARG A 112 16.47 19.47 -14.06
N GLU A 113 15.94 18.52 -13.29
CA GLU A 113 16.40 17.13 -13.34
C GLU A 113 16.11 16.50 -14.71
N GLY A 114 14.92 16.74 -15.29
CA GLY A 114 14.59 16.27 -16.64
C GLY A 114 15.51 16.88 -17.71
N LEU A 115 15.80 18.19 -17.62
CA LEU A 115 16.74 18.87 -18.53
C LEU A 115 18.14 18.27 -18.44
N ARG A 116 18.61 17.96 -17.23
CA ARG A 116 19.91 17.31 -16.97
C ARG A 116 19.98 15.93 -17.63
N GLN A 117 18.93 15.11 -17.49
CA GLN A 117 18.86 13.79 -18.14
C GLN A 117 18.86 13.88 -19.67
N SER A 118 18.31 14.96 -20.22
CA SER A 118 18.33 15.27 -21.67
C SER A 118 19.63 15.94 -22.15
N GLY A 119 20.65 16.06 -21.29
CA GLY A 119 21.95 16.62 -21.65
C GLY A 119 21.96 18.15 -21.77
N LEU A 120 21.14 18.84 -20.97
CA LEU A 120 21.14 20.29 -20.83
C LEU A 120 21.23 20.69 -19.36
N GLN A 121 22.45 20.90 -18.87
CA GLN A 121 22.74 21.50 -17.56
C GLN A 121 23.69 22.69 -17.68
N GLU A 122 23.78 23.49 -16.63
CA GLU A 122 24.77 24.56 -16.54
C GLU A 122 26.19 23.97 -16.61
N GLY A 123 27.02 24.53 -17.49
CA GLY A 123 28.36 24.03 -17.82
C GLY A 123 28.42 23.18 -19.10
N ASP A 124 27.30 22.67 -19.61
CA ASP A 124 27.29 21.87 -20.84
C ASP A 124 27.48 22.73 -22.11
N VAL A 125 27.87 22.08 -23.20
CA VAL A 125 27.97 22.70 -24.52
C VAL A 125 26.58 22.93 -25.12
N PHE A 126 26.27 24.16 -25.48
CA PHE A 126 24.98 24.52 -26.05
C PHE A 126 24.80 23.95 -27.47
N ARG A 127 23.66 23.28 -27.69
CA ARG A 127 23.24 22.79 -29.00
C ARG A 127 21.79 23.23 -29.25
N ARG A 128 21.57 23.96 -30.35
CA ARG A 128 20.23 24.43 -30.73
C ARG A 128 19.23 23.28 -30.88
N ALA A 129 19.63 22.20 -31.53
CA ALA A 129 18.79 21.01 -31.69
C ALA A 129 18.35 20.38 -30.36
N THR A 130 19.21 20.41 -29.33
CA THR A 130 18.85 19.91 -27.99
C THR A 130 17.80 20.80 -27.33
N LEU A 131 17.91 22.13 -27.49
CA LEU A 131 16.93 23.08 -26.97
C LEU A 131 15.57 22.93 -27.65
N ASP A 132 15.55 22.81 -28.98
CA ASP A 132 14.30 22.62 -29.74
C ASP A 132 13.64 21.27 -29.40
N GLN A 133 14.44 20.22 -29.17
CA GLN A 133 13.95 18.91 -28.71
C GLN A 133 13.35 19.00 -27.30
N ILE A 134 14.00 19.72 -26.40
CA ILE A 134 13.52 19.96 -25.04
C ILE A 134 12.20 20.74 -25.04
N GLU A 135 12.04 21.72 -25.92
CA GLU A 135 10.78 22.44 -26.08
C GLU A 135 9.63 21.47 -26.39
N LEU A 136 9.84 20.57 -27.36
CA LEU A 136 8.87 19.52 -27.70
C LEU A 136 8.63 18.53 -26.57
N ASP A 137 9.67 18.13 -25.83
CA ASP A 137 9.54 17.19 -24.72
C ASP A 137 8.80 17.80 -23.53
N LEU A 138 9.08 19.07 -23.21
CA LEU A 138 8.31 19.82 -22.21
C LEU A 138 6.85 19.96 -22.64
N MET A 139 6.57 20.27 -23.91
CA MET A 139 5.20 20.29 -24.44
C MET A 139 4.51 18.93 -24.24
N ARG A 140 5.20 17.82 -24.48
CA ARG A 140 4.67 16.46 -24.26
C ARG A 140 4.41 16.17 -22.78
N VAL A 141 5.29 16.60 -21.88
CA VAL A 141 5.12 16.43 -20.43
C VAL A 141 3.91 17.21 -19.92
N TYR A 142 3.70 18.43 -20.41
CA TYR A 142 2.49 19.19 -20.09
C TYR A 142 1.24 18.54 -20.70
N ALA A 143 1.32 18.07 -21.95
CA ALA A 143 0.24 17.35 -22.60
C ALA A 143 -0.14 16.04 -21.89
N SER A 144 0.81 15.30 -21.32
CA SER A 144 0.52 14.07 -20.54
C SER A 144 -0.18 14.37 -19.21
N GLN A 145 -0.07 15.59 -18.69
CA GLN A 145 -0.86 16.10 -17.56
C GLN A 145 -2.20 16.72 -17.99
N GLY A 146 -2.63 16.50 -19.23
CA GLY A 146 -3.88 17.03 -19.79
C GLY A 146 -3.81 18.49 -20.22
N ARG A 147 -2.63 19.12 -20.30
CA ARG A 147 -2.47 20.55 -20.65
C ARG A 147 -2.05 20.74 -22.10
N TYR A 148 -2.97 20.47 -23.03
CA TYR A 148 -2.73 20.61 -24.48
C TYR A 148 -2.55 22.06 -24.95
N GLY A 149 -3.08 23.01 -24.17
CA GLY A 149 -2.88 24.44 -24.37
C GLY A 149 -1.53 24.98 -23.88
N ALA A 150 -0.62 24.12 -23.44
CA ALA A 150 0.71 24.56 -23.03
C ALA A 150 1.54 25.05 -24.22
N ASP A 151 2.26 26.14 -24.00
CA ASP A 151 3.17 26.76 -24.97
C ASP A 151 4.50 27.08 -24.27
N ILE A 152 5.61 26.66 -24.86
CA ILE A 152 6.96 26.89 -24.31
C ILE A 152 7.72 27.75 -25.31
N ASN A 153 8.21 28.90 -24.85
CA ASN A 153 9.00 29.81 -25.67
C ASN A 153 10.44 29.87 -25.13
N THR A 154 11.39 29.42 -25.96
CA THR A 154 12.81 29.35 -25.61
C THR A 154 13.60 30.49 -26.25
N GLN A 155 14.29 31.29 -25.43
CA GLN A 155 15.13 32.40 -25.87
C GLN A 155 16.58 32.17 -25.46
N VAL A 156 17.51 32.40 -26.40
CA VAL A 156 18.95 32.26 -26.19
C VAL A 156 19.58 33.64 -26.14
N GLU A 157 20.14 33.99 -24.99
CA GLU A 157 20.84 35.25 -24.75
C GLU A 157 22.35 34.99 -24.79
N THR A 158 23.09 35.70 -25.65
CA THR A 158 24.55 35.54 -25.73
C THR A 158 25.24 36.33 -24.63
N LEU A 159 26.22 35.70 -23.96
CA LEU A 159 26.97 36.27 -22.84
C LEU A 159 28.46 36.38 -23.18
N PRO A 160 29.21 37.30 -22.53
CA PRO A 160 30.65 37.39 -22.69
C PRO A 160 31.39 36.08 -22.36
N GLY A 161 32.42 35.79 -23.15
CA GLY A 161 33.29 34.62 -23.00
C GLY A 161 32.74 33.34 -23.63
N ASN A 162 32.10 33.43 -24.81
CA ASN A 162 31.49 32.30 -25.55
C ASN A 162 30.52 31.49 -24.69
N ARG A 163 29.57 32.18 -24.03
CA ARG A 163 28.56 31.56 -23.17
C ARG A 163 27.16 32.00 -23.57
N VAL A 164 26.16 31.24 -23.17
CA VAL A 164 24.74 31.56 -23.39
C VAL A 164 23.93 31.41 -22.11
N ALA A 165 22.93 32.28 -21.92
CA ALA A 165 21.85 32.07 -20.98
C ALA A 165 20.60 31.58 -21.72
N LEU A 166 19.94 30.57 -21.17
CA LEU A 166 18.73 29.98 -21.74
C LEU A 166 17.54 30.44 -20.90
N ASN A 167 16.63 31.19 -21.51
CA ASN A 167 15.39 31.63 -20.88
C ASN A 167 14.24 30.78 -21.45
N ILE A 168 13.67 29.91 -20.62
CA ILE A 168 12.57 29.01 -20.95
C ILE A 168 11.31 29.58 -20.28
N ASN A 169 10.44 30.20 -21.08
CA ASN A 169 9.18 30.75 -20.60
C ASN A 169 8.03 29.79 -20.89
N ILE A 170 7.34 29.34 -19.86
CA ILE A 170 6.30 28.31 -19.95
C ILE A 170 4.93 28.94 -19.71
N THR A 171 4.04 28.83 -20.69
CA THR A 171 2.62 29.11 -20.53
C THR A 171 1.89 27.78 -20.40
N GLU A 172 1.46 27.40 -19.20
CA GLU A 172 0.96 26.03 -18.96
C GLU A 172 -0.42 25.73 -19.55
N GLY A 173 -1.19 26.75 -19.95
CA GLY A 173 -2.57 26.57 -20.41
C GLY A 173 -3.53 26.04 -19.33
N ARG A 174 -4.80 25.87 -19.69
CA ARG A 174 -5.79 25.19 -18.84
C ARG A 174 -5.71 23.67 -19.05
N ILE A 175 -6.22 22.92 -18.08
CA ILE A 175 -6.35 21.47 -18.19
C ILE A 175 -7.55 21.17 -19.09
N ALA A 176 -7.36 20.28 -20.05
CA ALA A 176 -8.42 19.81 -20.92
C ALA A 176 -9.24 18.72 -20.19
N THR A 177 -10.55 18.90 -20.17
CA THR A 177 -11.50 18.00 -19.50
C THR A 177 -12.23 17.13 -20.51
N ILE A 178 -12.48 15.88 -20.14
CA ILE A 178 -13.20 14.93 -20.99
C ILE A 178 -14.70 15.25 -20.99
N GLN A 179 -15.27 15.63 -22.13
CA GLN A 179 -16.70 15.95 -22.23
C GLN A 179 -17.55 14.74 -22.61
N HIS A 180 -17.00 13.82 -23.40
CA HIS A 180 -17.67 12.56 -23.74
C HIS A 180 -16.68 11.41 -23.92
N ILE A 181 -17.12 10.23 -23.50
CA ILE A 181 -16.53 8.93 -23.84
C ILE A 181 -17.65 8.14 -24.50
N ASN A 182 -17.45 7.78 -25.76
CA ASN A 182 -18.42 7.03 -26.54
C ASN A 182 -17.81 5.70 -26.97
N ILE A 183 -18.55 4.61 -26.78
CA ILE A 183 -18.16 3.29 -27.24
C ILE A 183 -19.17 2.90 -28.32
N VAL A 184 -18.67 2.47 -29.48
CA VAL A 184 -19.51 2.18 -30.65
C VAL A 184 -19.24 0.75 -31.08
N GLY A 185 -20.30 -0.04 -31.22
CA GLY A 185 -20.23 -1.44 -31.64
C GLY A 185 -20.44 -2.45 -30.51
N ASN A 186 -20.70 -1.98 -29.29
CA ASN A 186 -21.18 -2.83 -28.19
C ASN A 186 -22.68 -3.13 -28.34
N GLU A 187 -23.05 -4.40 -28.17
CA GLU A 187 -24.43 -4.90 -28.22
C GLU A 187 -24.76 -5.73 -26.97
N SER A 188 -23.77 -6.46 -26.43
CA SER A 188 -23.93 -7.32 -25.25
C SER A 188 -23.88 -6.55 -23.93
N PHE A 189 -23.16 -5.43 -23.89
CA PHE A 189 -22.97 -4.60 -22.69
C PHE A 189 -23.35 -3.15 -22.95
N SER A 190 -23.80 -2.45 -21.91
CA SER A 190 -24.18 -1.03 -22.03
C SER A 190 -22.95 -0.12 -22.03
N ASP A 191 -23.03 1.03 -22.72
CA ASP A 191 -21.96 2.05 -22.70
C ASP A 191 -21.59 2.46 -21.28
N SER A 192 -22.57 2.58 -20.38
CA SER A 192 -22.34 2.91 -18.98
C SER A 192 -21.52 1.85 -18.25
N GLU A 193 -21.81 0.57 -18.48
CA GLU A 193 -21.08 -0.54 -17.85
C GLU A 193 -19.62 -0.56 -18.31
N LEU A 194 -19.40 -0.38 -19.62
CA LEU A 194 -18.05 -0.39 -20.19
C LEU A 194 -17.25 0.85 -19.82
N THR A 195 -17.87 2.04 -19.83
CA THR A 195 -17.23 3.28 -19.37
C THR A 195 -17.01 3.28 -17.86
N ASP A 196 -17.75 2.48 -17.09
CA ASP A 196 -17.51 2.32 -15.65
C ASP A 196 -16.17 1.63 -15.34
N LEU A 197 -15.65 0.80 -16.25
CA LEU A 197 -14.32 0.17 -16.16
C LEU A 197 -13.16 1.17 -16.34
N PHE A 198 -13.43 2.32 -16.96
CA PHE A 198 -12.39 3.30 -17.30
C PHE A 198 -11.96 4.07 -16.06
N SER A 199 -10.68 4.38 -15.96
CA SER A 199 -10.14 5.32 -14.98
C SER A 199 -10.42 6.77 -15.38
N LEU A 200 -10.52 7.01 -16.70
CA LEU A 200 -11.00 8.26 -17.27
C LEU A 200 -12.53 8.35 -17.15
N LYS A 201 -13.02 9.50 -16.67
CA LYS A 201 -14.43 9.75 -16.41
C LYS A 201 -14.85 11.12 -16.92
N LEU A 202 -16.16 11.30 -17.03
CA LEU A 202 -16.78 12.62 -17.16
C LEU A 202 -16.58 13.45 -15.87
N PRO A 203 -16.52 14.79 -15.97
CA PRO A 203 -16.51 15.70 -14.83
C PRO A 203 -17.64 15.38 -13.87
N ASN A 204 -17.28 15.11 -12.62
CA ASN A 204 -18.20 14.88 -11.52
C ASN A 204 -17.75 15.71 -10.31
N PHE A 205 -18.57 15.72 -9.26
CA PHE A 205 -18.31 16.51 -8.05
C PHE A 205 -16.94 16.23 -7.41
N TRP A 206 -16.39 15.02 -7.56
CA TRP A 206 -15.12 14.57 -6.97
C TRP A 206 -13.92 14.63 -7.93
N SER A 207 -14.12 15.05 -9.17
CA SER A 207 -13.06 15.15 -10.18
C SER A 207 -11.93 16.09 -9.76
N PHE A 208 -12.20 17.09 -8.91
CA PHE A 208 -11.15 17.98 -8.37
C PHE A 208 -10.08 17.24 -7.55
N TYR A 209 -10.44 16.14 -6.89
CA TYR A 209 -9.54 15.32 -6.09
C TYR A 209 -8.98 14.16 -6.90
N THR A 210 -9.84 13.40 -7.59
CA THR A 210 -9.45 12.18 -8.31
C THR A 210 -8.72 12.46 -9.62
N LYS A 211 -8.90 13.65 -10.22
CA LYS A 211 -8.35 14.01 -11.54
C LYS A 211 -8.70 13.00 -12.63
N SER A 212 -9.87 12.36 -12.51
CA SER A 212 -10.38 11.35 -13.44
C SER A 212 -10.89 11.93 -14.76
N ASP A 213 -11.23 13.22 -14.77
CA ASP A 213 -11.68 13.99 -15.93
C ASP A 213 -10.53 14.53 -16.80
N GLN A 214 -9.28 14.36 -16.35
CA GLN A 214 -8.09 14.84 -17.05
C GLN A 214 -7.58 13.76 -18.00
N TYR A 215 -7.70 14.03 -19.31
CA TYR A 215 -7.20 13.11 -20.33
C TYR A 215 -5.68 12.96 -20.25
N SER A 216 -5.24 11.70 -20.31
CA SER A 216 -3.85 11.33 -20.56
C SER A 216 -3.84 10.08 -21.44
N ARG A 217 -2.84 9.98 -22.31
CA ARG A 217 -2.74 8.85 -23.25
C ARG A 217 -2.52 7.53 -22.50
N GLU A 218 -1.75 7.57 -21.42
CA GLU A 218 -1.40 6.43 -20.59
C GLU A 218 -2.63 5.85 -19.89
N LYS A 219 -3.49 6.70 -19.30
CA LYS A 219 -4.75 6.25 -18.69
C LYS A 219 -5.68 5.64 -19.74
N LEU A 220 -5.82 6.26 -20.91
CA LEU A 220 -6.66 5.72 -21.99
C LEU A 220 -6.14 4.35 -22.45
N ALA A 221 -4.84 4.18 -22.64
CA ALA A 221 -4.26 2.88 -23.02
C ALA A 221 -4.57 1.80 -21.96
N GLY A 222 -4.47 2.14 -20.67
CA GLY A 222 -4.88 1.25 -19.58
C GLY A 222 -6.38 0.94 -19.59
N ASP A 223 -7.22 1.94 -19.86
CA ASP A 223 -8.67 1.80 -19.95
C ASP A 223 -9.09 0.88 -21.11
N LEU A 224 -8.45 1.01 -22.27
CA LEU A 224 -8.66 0.14 -23.43
C LEU A 224 -8.25 -1.31 -23.14
N GLU A 225 -7.17 -1.55 -22.38
CA GLU A 225 -6.80 -2.91 -21.98
C GLU A 225 -7.77 -3.48 -20.93
N ARG A 226 -8.32 -2.65 -20.02
CA ARG A 226 -9.40 -3.09 -19.12
C ARG A 226 -10.66 -3.46 -19.88
N LEU A 227 -11.03 -2.67 -20.88
CA LEU A 227 -12.14 -2.98 -21.79
C LEU A 227 -11.90 -4.31 -22.50
N ARG A 228 -10.73 -4.48 -23.11
CA ARG A 228 -10.33 -5.72 -23.78
C ARG A 228 -10.38 -6.92 -22.85
N SER A 229 -9.83 -6.78 -21.64
CA SER A 229 -9.83 -7.83 -20.63
C SER A 229 -11.26 -8.19 -20.21
N HIS A 230 -12.14 -7.21 -20.02
CA HIS A 230 -13.53 -7.43 -19.62
C HIS A 230 -14.28 -8.36 -20.59
N TYR A 231 -14.10 -8.18 -21.90
CA TYR A 231 -14.67 -9.03 -22.94
C TYR A 231 -14.01 -10.41 -23.03
N LEU A 232 -12.67 -10.46 -23.05
CA LEU A 232 -11.91 -11.72 -23.12
C LEU A 232 -12.13 -12.61 -21.89
N ASP A 233 -12.39 -12.01 -20.73
CA ASP A 233 -12.69 -12.73 -19.49
C ASP A 233 -14.13 -13.25 -19.42
N ARG A 234 -14.99 -12.87 -20.39
CA ARG A 234 -16.40 -13.27 -20.51
C ARG A 234 -16.70 -14.06 -21.78
N GLY A 235 -15.67 -14.60 -22.43
CA GLY A 235 -15.82 -15.55 -23.54
C GLY A 235 -15.77 -14.96 -24.93
N TYR A 236 -15.55 -13.65 -25.07
CA TYR A 236 -15.51 -12.96 -26.37
C TYR A 236 -14.08 -12.98 -26.95
N ILE A 237 -13.61 -14.15 -27.40
CA ILE A 237 -12.20 -14.33 -27.87
C ILE A 237 -11.85 -13.49 -29.11
N ASN A 238 -12.84 -13.24 -29.97
CA ASN A 238 -12.70 -12.47 -31.19
C ASN A 238 -12.91 -10.97 -30.97
N PHE A 239 -12.95 -10.52 -29.72
CA PHE A 239 -13.08 -9.11 -29.38
C PHE A 239 -11.91 -8.28 -29.96
N SER A 240 -12.25 -7.23 -30.71
CA SER A 240 -11.27 -6.27 -31.22
C SER A 240 -11.69 -4.83 -30.94
N ILE A 241 -10.68 -3.98 -30.72
CA ILE A 241 -10.84 -2.53 -30.71
C ILE A 241 -10.40 -2.06 -32.09
N ASP A 242 -11.37 -1.67 -32.92
CA ASP A 242 -11.16 -1.37 -34.33
C ASP A 242 -10.60 0.04 -34.53
N SER A 243 -10.99 0.99 -33.66
CA SER A 243 -10.44 2.34 -33.70
C SER A 243 -10.51 3.05 -32.34
N THR A 244 -9.58 3.97 -32.11
CA THR A 244 -9.60 4.90 -30.98
C THR A 244 -9.37 6.29 -31.51
N GLN A 245 -10.42 7.12 -31.48
CA GLN A 245 -10.38 8.49 -31.95
C GLN A 245 -10.45 9.41 -30.75
N VAL A 246 -9.43 10.25 -30.58
CA VAL A 246 -9.42 11.31 -29.58
C VAL A 246 -9.43 12.64 -30.32
N SER A 247 -10.50 13.40 -30.14
CA SER A 247 -10.59 14.76 -30.68
C SER A 247 -10.52 15.77 -29.54
N ILE A 248 -9.90 16.91 -29.83
CA ILE A 248 -9.73 18.02 -28.90
C ILE A 248 -10.38 19.24 -29.54
N SER A 249 -11.14 20.00 -28.75
CA SER A 249 -11.75 21.25 -29.21
C SER A 249 -10.68 22.27 -29.68
N PRO A 250 -11.03 23.21 -30.58
CA PRO A 250 -10.08 24.22 -31.06
C PRO A 250 -9.45 25.09 -29.96
N ASP A 251 -10.17 25.31 -28.85
CA ASP A 251 -9.69 26.05 -27.68
C ASP A 251 -8.83 25.19 -26.72
N LYS A 252 -8.64 23.91 -27.06
CA LYS A 252 -7.82 22.92 -26.35
C LYS A 252 -8.27 22.64 -24.91
N GLN A 253 -9.57 22.83 -24.62
CA GLN A 253 -10.15 22.64 -23.29
C GLN A 253 -11.05 21.41 -23.18
N ASP A 254 -11.62 20.91 -24.29
CA ASP A 254 -12.53 19.78 -24.29
C ASP A 254 -11.92 18.61 -25.04
N VAL A 255 -12.02 17.42 -24.45
CA VAL A 255 -11.58 16.16 -25.06
C VAL A 255 -12.78 15.24 -25.26
N PHE A 256 -12.88 14.66 -26.46
CA PHE A 256 -13.89 13.66 -26.81
C PHE A 256 -13.18 12.38 -27.22
N ILE A 257 -13.56 11.27 -26.60
CA ILE A 257 -12.96 9.95 -26.83
C ILE A 257 -14.04 9.06 -27.46
N THR A 258 -13.76 8.52 -28.64
CA THR A 258 -14.62 7.54 -29.31
C THR A 258 -13.83 6.25 -29.52
N VAL A 259 -14.35 5.14 -29.01
CA VAL A 259 -13.76 3.81 -29.15
C VAL A 259 -14.71 2.96 -30.01
N GLY A 260 -14.25 2.55 -31.19
CA GLY A 260 -14.97 1.59 -32.03
C GLY A 260 -14.52 0.18 -31.71
N ILE A 261 -15.47 -0.73 -31.45
CA ILE A 261 -15.21 -2.12 -31.07
C ILE A 261 -16.02 -3.08 -31.93
N THR A 262 -15.54 -4.31 -32.03
CA THR A 262 -16.28 -5.47 -32.52
C THR A 262 -16.28 -6.53 -31.43
N GLU A 263 -17.45 -6.88 -30.88
CA GLU A 263 -17.54 -7.81 -29.74
C GLU A 263 -17.14 -9.25 -30.10
N GLY A 264 -17.61 -9.72 -31.26
CA GLY A 264 -17.54 -11.14 -31.63
C GLY A 264 -18.57 -11.99 -30.87
N GLN A 265 -18.53 -13.31 -31.11
CA GLN A 265 -19.42 -14.26 -30.43
C GLN A 265 -18.82 -14.70 -29.08
N GLN A 266 -19.70 -15.05 -28.13
CA GLN A 266 -19.30 -15.65 -26.86
C GLN A 266 -19.05 -17.15 -27.03
N TYR A 267 -17.89 -17.61 -26.56
CA TYR A 267 -17.50 -19.01 -26.61
C TYR A 267 -17.53 -19.66 -25.23
N ARG A 268 -17.83 -20.97 -25.23
CA ARG A 268 -17.75 -21.83 -24.03
C ARG A 268 -16.52 -22.73 -24.09
N VAL A 269 -16.04 -23.15 -22.93
CA VAL A 269 -14.96 -24.13 -22.82
C VAL A 269 -15.50 -25.49 -23.27
N GLY A 270 -14.84 -26.10 -24.26
CA GLY A 270 -15.06 -27.48 -24.67
C GLY A 270 -14.15 -28.41 -23.88
N GLU A 271 -13.33 -29.19 -24.58
CA GLU A 271 -12.38 -30.12 -23.96
C GLU A 271 -11.15 -29.38 -23.40
N VAL A 272 -10.72 -29.76 -22.20
CA VAL A 272 -9.46 -29.32 -21.58
C VAL A 272 -8.49 -30.49 -21.57
N ILE A 273 -7.36 -30.34 -22.29
CA ILE A 273 -6.40 -31.43 -22.51
C ILE A 273 -5.01 -31.01 -22.03
N MET A 274 -4.35 -31.88 -21.26
CA MET A 274 -2.94 -31.73 -20.90
C MET A 274 -2.06 -32.44 -21.93
N VAL A 275 -1.12 -31.73 -22.54
CA VAL A 275 -0.26 -32.26 -23.60
C VAL A 275 1.20 -32.04 -23.23
N GLY A 276 2.09 -32.97 -23.59
CA GLY A 276 3.53 -32.83 -23.34
C GLY A 276 4.08 -33.89 -22.40
N ASN A 277 5.10 -33.53 -21.61
CA ASN A 277 5.72 -34.45 -20.66
C ASN A 277 5.11 -34.27 -19.26
N LEU A 278 4.13 -35.10 -18.92
CA LEU A 278 3.43 -35.04 -17.64
C LEU A 278 4.24 -35.75 -16.55
N VAL A 279 4.99 -34.98 -15.77
CA VAL A 279 5.72 -35.47 -14.58
C VAL A 279 4.84 -35.60 -13.34
N VAL A 280 3.64 -35.01 -13.38
CA VAL A 280 2.59 -35.11 -12.37
C VAL A 280 1.37 -35.78 -13.01
N PRO A 281 0.63 -36.64 -12.28
CA PRO A 281 -0.62 -37.23 -12.78
C PRO A 281 -1.61 -36.18 -13.29
N GLU A 282 -2.28 -36.49 -14.40
CA GLU A 282 -3.18 -35.57 -15.10
C GLU A 282 -4.37 -35.13 -14.24
N ASP A 283 -4.90 -36.01 -13.39
CA ASP A 283 -5.97 -35.72 -12.43
C ASP A 283 -5.57 -34.61 -11.44
N GLN A 284 -4.33 -34.60 -10.97
CA GLN A 284 -3.82 -33.55 -10.09
C GLN A 284 -3.66 -32.23 -10.83
N LEU A 285 -3.22 -32.26 -12.10
CA LEU A 285 -3.14 -31.06 -12.95
C LEU A 285 -4.53 -30.47 -13.20
N LEU A 286 -5.50 -31.32 -13.55
CA LEU A 286 -6.89 -30.93 -13.76
C LEU A 286 -7.54 -30.35 -12.50
N SER A 287 -7.19 -30.85 -11.30
CA SER A 287 -7.69 -30.31 -10.03
C SER A 287 -7.25 -28.86 -9.74
N LYS A 288 -6.23 -28.35 -10.45
CA LYS A 288 -5.75 -26.96 -10.35
C LYS A 288 -6.35 -26.02 -11.38
N MET A 289 -7.18 -26.53 -12.28
CA MET A 289 -7.88 -25.73 -13.27
C MET A 289 -9.02 -24.94 -12.63
N SER A 290 -9.18 -23.67 -13.02
CA SER A 290 -10.38 -22.88 -12.68
C SER A 290 -11.54 -23.14 -13.65
N LEU A 291 -11.23 -23.55 -14.88
CA LEU A 291 -12.18 -23.70 -15.97
C LEU A 291 -12.50 -25.17 -16.17
N GLY A 292 -13.79 -25.51 -16.12
CA GLY A 292 -14.33 -26.81 -16.49
C GLY A 292 -14.98 -26.79 -17.89
N GLU A 293 -15.29 -27.98 -18.40
CA GLU A 293 -16.06 -28.14 -19.62
C GLU A 293 -17.48 -27.56 -19.45
N GLY A 294 -17.91 -26.73 -20.41
CA GLY A 294 -19.22 -26.06 -20.42
C GLY A 294 -19.23 -24.64 -19.82
N ASP A 295 -18.20 -24.27 -19.07
CA ASP A 295 -18.04 -22.91 -18.52
C ASP A 295 -17.89 -21.87 -19.63
N VAL A 296 -18.21 -20.61 -19.33
CA VAL A 296 -17.90 -19.50 -20.25
C VAL A 296 -16.38 -19.32 -20.27
N PHE A 297 -15.78 -19.25 -21.45
CA PHE A 297 -14.33 -19.07 -21.55
C PHE A 297 -13.91 -17.76 -20.86
N SER A 298 -12.80 -17.80 -20.12
CA SER A 298 -12.24 -16.61 -19.48
C SER A 298 -10.73 -16.60 -19.65
N ARG A 299 -10.19 -15.57 -20.30
CA ARG A 299 -8.74 -15.40 -20.45
C ARG A 299 -8.04 -15.36 -19.10
N ARG A 300 -8.58 -14.59 -18.14
CA ARG A 300 -8.07 -14.53 -16.77
C ARG A 300 -8.00 -15.92 -16.12
N GLU A 301 -9.09 -16.69 -16.11
CA GLU A 301 -9.08 -18.02 -15.48
C GLU A 301 -8.15 -19.01 -16.19
N MET A 302 -7.96 -18.86 -17.52
CA MET A 302 -6.99 -19.65 -18.28
C MET A 302 -5.54 -19.30 -17.86
N THR A 303 -5.21 -18.01 -17.78
CA THR A 303 -3.89 -17.55 -17.31
C THR A 303 -3.66 -17.95 -15.85
N ASP A 304 -4.65 -17.78 -14.98
CA ASP A 304 -4.55 -18.19 -13.57
C ASP A 304 -4.33 -19.70 -13.45
N SER A 305 -4.95 -20.48 -14.33
CA SER A 305 -4.72 -21.94 -14.41
C SER A 305 -3.31 -22.26 -14.88
N GLN A 306 -2.80 -21.56 -15.92
CA GLN A 306 -1.41 -21.68 -16.36
C GLN A 306 -0.44 -21.43 -15.19
N GLU A 307 -0.59 -20.30 -14.48
CA GLU A 307 0.28 -19.95 -13.35
C GLU A 307 0.18 -20.96 -12.20
N ARG A 308 -1.01 -21.50 -11.91
CA ARG A 308 -1.16 -22.56 -10.89
C ARG A 308 -0.48 -23.87 -11.30
N LEU A 309 -0.50 -24.22 -12.58
CA LEU A 309 0.22 -25.40 -13.10
C LEU A 309 1.73 -25.18 -13.05
N GLU A 310 2.22 -24.03 -13.49
CA GLU A 310 3.65 -23.66 -13.39
C GLU A 310 4.13 -23.68 -11.94
N ARG A 311 3.35 -23.10 -11.01
CA ARG A 311 3.66 -23.13 -9.57
C ARG A 311 3.66 -24.54 -9.00
N LEU A 312 2.68 -25.38 -9.36
CA LEU A 312 2.63 -26.78 -8.94
C LEU A 312 3.88 -27.55 -9.41
N LEU A 313 4.28 -27.38 -10.67
CA LEU A 313 5.49 -28.01 -11.22
C LEU A 313 6.74 -27.45 -10.54
N GLY A 314 6.80 -26.14 -10.33
CA GLY A 314 7.87 -25.47 -9.60
C GLY A 314 8.03 -25.98 -8.17
N ASP A 315 6.94 -26.30 -7.48
CA ASP A 315 6.96 -26.90 -6.14
C ASP A 315 7.38 -28.37 -6.13
N GLN A 316 7.27 -29.06 -7.26
CA GLN A 316 7.84 -30.40 -7.45
C GLN A 316 9.32 -30.35 -7.87
N GLY A 317 9.94 -29.15 -7.90
CA GLY A 317 11.35 -28.95 -8.23
C GLY A 317 11.63 -28.53 -9.67
N TYR A 318 10.61 -28.35 -10.49
CA TYR A 318 10.73 -27.98 -11.89
C TYR A 318 10.60 -26.46 -12.07
N MET A 319 11.56 -25.69 -11.53
CA MET A 319 11.51 -24.22 -11.53
C MET A 319 11.42 -23.58 -12.91
N PHE A 320 11.99 -24.20 -13.94
CA PHE A 320 11.96 -23.70 -15.31
C PHE A 320 10.85 -24.36 -16.14
N ALA A 321 9.83 -24.92 -15.47
CA ALA A 321 8.67 -25.46 -16.14
C ALA A 321 7.96 -24.36 -16.94
N ASN A 322 7.63 -24.66 -18.18
CA ASN A 322 6.87 -23.79 -19.06
C ASN A 322 5.52 -24.46 -19.35
N VAL A 323 4.42 -23.75 -19.09
CA VAL A 323 3.08 -24.21 -19.43
C VAL A 323 2.50 -23.24 -20.44
N SER A 324 2.25 -23.69 -21.66
CA SER A 324 1.74 -22.84 -22.73
C SER A 324 0.29 -23.22 -23.08
N PRO A 325 -0.71 -22.39 -22.73
CA PRO A 325 -2.09 -22.62 -23.15
C PRO A 325 -2.27 -22.28 -24.63
N ILE A 326 -2.81 -23.23 -25.40
CA ILE A 326 -3.14 -23.07 -26.81
C ILE A 326 -4.66 -23.22 -26.95
N PRO A 327 -5.42 -22.12 -27.03
CA PRO A 327 -6.85 -22.17 -27.29
C PRO A 327 -7.10 -22.57 -28.76
N GLN A 328 -7.92 -23.60 -28.97
CA GLN A 328 -8.39 -24.01 -30.28
C GLN A 328 -9.87 -23.66 -30.42
N VAL A 329 -10.14 -22.68 -31.28
CA VAL A 329 -11.50 -22.18 -31.51
C VAL A 329 -12.23 -23.11 -32.49
N ASN A 330 -13.38 -23.64 -32.05
CA ASN A 330 -14.30 -24.39 -32.89
C ASN A 330 -15.48 -23.48 -33.25
N GLU A 331 -15.40 -22.81 -34.40
CA GLU A 331 -16.42 -21.84 -34.84
C GLU A 331 -17.80 -22.46 -35.08
N GLN A 332 -17.87 -23.76 -35.44
CA GLN A 332 -19.15 -24.44 -35.72
C GLN A 332 -19.98 -24.69 -34.46
N ASP A 333 -19.31 -25.01 -33.34
CA ASP A 333 -19.95 -25.40 -32.09
C ASP A 333 -20.00 -24.26 -31.06
N GLY A 334 -19.37 -23.12 -31.35
CA GLY A 334 -19.23 -22.02 -30.39
C GLY A 334 -18.41 -22.40 -29.16
N THR A 335 -17.50 -23.37 -29.30
CA THR A 335 -16.66 -23.88 -28.21
C THR A 335 -15.18 -23.61 -28.43
N ILE A 336 -14.40 -23.58 -27.35
CA ILE A 336 -12.94 -23.46 -27.36
C ILE A 336 -12.37 -24.66 -26.62
N SER A 337 -11.59 -25.48 -27.32
CA SER A 337 -10.81 -26.54 -26.68
C SER A 337 -9.49 -25.96 -26.16
N LEU A 338 -9.18 -26.16 -24.88
CA LEU A 338 -7.98 -25.62 -24.24
C LEU A 338 -6.92 -26.71 -24.14
N ARG A 339 -5.82 -26.56 -24.87
CA ARG A 339 -4.67 -27.48 -24.79
C ARG A 339 -3.56 -26.82 -24.00
N PHE A 340 -3.21 -27.36 -22.85
CA PHE A 340 -2.08 -26.90 -22.05
C PHE A 340 -0.85 -27.73 -22.40
N PHE A 341 0.11 -27.13 -23.10
CA PHE A 341 1.37 -27.79 -23.43
C PHE A 341 2.37 -27.61 -22.29
N ILE A 342 2.77 -28.71 -21.66
CA ILE A 342 3.58 -28.75 -20.44
C ILE A 342 4.98 -29.25 -20.76
N GLU A 343 5.97 -28.40 -20.51
CA GLU A 343 7.40 -28.70 -20.56
C GLU A 343 8.02 -28.49 -19.16
N PRO A 344 8.18 -29.55 -18.35
CA PRO A 344 8.67 -29.39 -16.98
C PRO A 344 10.12 -28.92 -16.89
N GLY A 345 10.94 -29.16 -17.91
CA GLY A 345 12.38 -28.93 -17.81
C GLY A 345 13.07 -29.93 -16.86
N LYS A 346 14.20 -29.52 -16.27
CA LYS A 346 14.98 -30.35 -15.33
C LYS A 346 14.59 -30.08 -13.89
N LEU A 347 14.80 -31.08 -13.03
CA LEU A 347 14.73 -30.90 -11.59
C LEU A 347 15.89 -29.99 -11.15
N THR A 348 15.57 -28.93 -10.41
CA THR A 348 16.50 -27.88 -10.05
C THR A 348 16.74 -27.84 -8.54
N TYR A 349 18.00 -27.68 -8.16
CA TYR A 349 18.45 -27.58 -6.77
C TYR A 349 18.96 -26.18 -6.46
N VAL A 350 18.65 -25.70 -5.26
CA VAL A 350 19.17 -24.44 -4.75
C VAL A 350 20.54 -24.69 -4.16
N ARG A 351 21.59 -24.09 -4.74
CA ARG A 351 22.95 -24.23 -4.23
C ARG A 351 23.19 -23.28 -3.06
N ARG A 352 22.85 -22.00 -3.21
CA ARG A 352 22.98 -20.97 -2.18
C ARG A 352 21.83 -19.97 -2.21
N VAL A 353 21.53 -19.42 -1.04
CA VAL A 353 20.67 -18.26 -0.86
C VAL A 353 21.55 -17.07 -0.51
N LEU A 354 21.65 -16.12 -1.42
CA LEU A 354 22.43 -14.90 -1.29
C LEU A 354 21.50 -13.76 -0.86
N VAL A 355 21.94 -12.95 0.10
CA VAL A 355 21.25 -11.73 0.50
C VAL A 355 22.12 -10.55 0.12
N ARG A 356 21.53 -9.53 -0.52
CA ARG A 356 22.23 -8.33 -0.94
C ARG A 356 21.44 -7.08 -0.58
N GLY A 357 22.11 -6.08 -0.02
CA GLY A 357 21.54 -4.76 0.29
C GLY A 357 21.11 -4.57 1.74
N ASN A 358 21.26 -5.60 2.59
CA ASN A 358 21.11 -5.56 4.04
C ASN A 358 22.36 -4.95 4.72
N SER A 359 22.64 -3.68 4.46
CA SER A 359 23.84 -3.01 5.00
C SER A 359 23.75 -2.67 6.49
N ARG A 360 22.54 -2.43 6.99
CA ARG A 360 22.25 -2.05 8.38
C ARG A 360 21.66 -3.20 9.17
N SER A 361 20.92 -4.08 8.50
CA SER A 361 20.24 -5.24 9.07
C SER A 361 21.14 -6.46 9.02
N ALA A 362 21.20 -7.22 10.10
CA ALA A 362 21.96 -8.47 10.13
C ALA A 362 21.41 -9.48 9.11
N ASP A 363 22.30 -10.28 8.51
CA ASP A 363 21.92 -11.34 7.55
C ASP A 363 20.87 -12.30 8.12
N GLU A 364 20.97 -12.63 9.40
CA GLU A 364 20.02 -13.50 10.10
C GLU A 364 18.58 -12.97 10.06
N VAL A 365 18.38 -11.64 10.05
CA VAL A 365 17.04 -11.02 9.99
C VAL A 365 16.36 -11.32 8.67
N VAL A 366 17.13 -11.38 7.57
CA VAL A 366 16.60 -11.78 6.26
C VAL A 366 16.48 -13.29 6.19
N ARG A 367 17.54 -14.01 6.59
CA ARG A 367 17.64 -15.46 6.42
C ARG A 367 16.55 -16.23 7.16
N ARG A 368 16.14 -15.77 8.35
CA ARG A 368 15.06 -16.40 9.12
C ARG A 368 13.68 -16.31 8.47
N GLU A 369 13.48 -15.37 7.54
CA GLU A 369 12.24 -15.25 6.77
C GLU A 369 12.26 -16.10 5.49
N VAL A 370 13.41 -16.67 5.12
CA VAL A 370 13.55 -17.49 3.92
C VAL A 370 13.19 -18.94 4.23
N GLU A 371 12.09 -19.41 3.64
CA GLU A 371 11.63 -20.80 3.73
C GLU A 371 12.41 -21.75 2.80
N GLN A 372 12.88 -21.24 1.66
CA GLN A 372 13.66 -22.03 0.73
C GLN A 372 15.03 -22.35 1.33
N MET A 373 15.29 -23.63 1.57
CA MET A 373 16.55 -24.10 2.11
C MET A 373 17.64 -24.17 1.04
N GLU A 374 18.88 -23.90 1.43
CA GLU A 374 20.07 -24.21 0.64
C GLU A 374 20.27 -25.72 0.54
N ALA A 375 20.88 -26.19 -0.55
CA ALA A 375 21.09 -27.60 -0.89
C ALA A 375 19.80 -28.45 -0.91
N ALA A 376 18.65 -27.82 -1.15
CA ALA A 376 17.35 -28.48 -1.29
C ALA A 376 16.83 -28.36 -2.72
N ILE A 377 15.83 -29.17 -3.06
CA ILE A 377 15.03 -28.99 -4.26
C ILE A 377 14.36 -27.62 -4.18
N VAL A 378 14.30 -26.93 -5.31
CA VAL A 378 13.66 -25.63 -5.39
C VAL A 378 12.14 -25.75 -5.22
N SER A 379 11.52 -24.81 -4.52
CA SER A 379 10.07 -24.63 -4.49
C SER A 379 9.74 -23.17 -4.79
N THR A 380 9.03 -22.95 -5.89
CA THR A 380 8.58 -21.60 -6.27
C THR A 380 7.71 -20.99 -5.18
N SER A 381 6.81 -21.77 -4.56
CA SER A 381 5.97 -21.28 -3.47
C SER A 381 6.78 -20.91 -2.22
N ALA A 382 7.83 -21.66 -1.86
CA ALA A 382 8.69 -21.29 -0.74
C ALA A 382 9.44 -19.98 -1.00
N ILE A 383 9.92 -19.76 -2.23
CA ILE A 383 10.58 -18.51 -2.64
C ILE A 383 9.61 -17.33 -2.61
N GLU A 384 8.41 -17.49 -3.18
CA GLU A 384 7.37 -16.45 -3.16
C GLU A 384 6.95 -16.09 -1.74
N ARG A 385 6.72 -17.09 -0.86
CA ARG A 385 6.41 -16.86 0.55
C ARG A 385 7.56 -16.18 1.28
N SER A 386 8.80 -16.57 1.01
CA SER A 386 9.99 -15.90 1.57
C SER A 386 10.02 -14.42 1.22
N LYS A 387 9.76 -14.07 -0.05
CA LYS A 387 9.63 -12.69 -0.50
C LYS A 387 8.51 -11.95 0.26
N GLN A 388 7.32 -12.53 0.32
CA GLN A 388 6.18 -11.91 1.02
C GLN A 388 6.45 -11.71 2.51
N ARG A 389 7.09 -12.67 3.18
CA ARG A 389 7.48 -12.56 4.58
C ARG A 389 8.48 -11.42 4.79
N LEU A 390 9.50 -11.31 3.94
CA LEU A 390 10.46 -10.20 3.95
C LEU A 390 9.78 -8.84 3.74
N GLU A 391 8.86 -8.73 2.78
CA GLU A 391 8.09 -7.50 2.55
C GLU A 391 7.22 -7.14 3.77
N ARG A 392 6.63 -8.14 4.42
CA ARG A 392 5.81 -7.98 5.63
C ARG A 392 6.59 -7.53 6.86
N THR A 393 7.92 -7.70 6.91
CA THR A 393 8.74 -7.19 8.03
C THR A 393 8.73 -5.66 8.14
N GLY A 394 8.45 -4.95 7.04
CA GLY A 394 8.54 -3.49 6.99
C GLY A 394 9.98 -2.94 7.07
N HIS A 395 11.00 -3.79 7.11
CA HIS A 395 12.41 -3.35 7.17
C HIS A 395 12.97 -2.93 5.80
N PHE A 396 12.32 -3.37 4.71
CA PHE A 396 12.77 -3.18 3.34
C PHE A 396 11.70 -2.49 2.50
N ARG A 397 12.09 -1.49 1.71
CA ARG A 397 11.21 -0.79 0.74
C ARG A 397 10.88 -1.69 -0.44
N THR A 398 11.84 -2.48 -0.87
CA THR A 398 11.72 -3.35 -2.05
C THR A 398 12.48 -4.63 -1.79
N VAL A 399 11.86 -5.76 -2.12
CA VAL A 399 12.45 -7.09 -2.05
C VAL A 399 12.35 -7.71 -3.44
N ASN A 400 13.49 -7.82 -4.12
CA ASN A 400 13.57 -8.47 -5.41
C ASN A 400 14.23 -9.83 -5.25
N VAL A 401 13.69 -10.83 -5.93
CA VAL A 401 14.28 -12.17 -5.98
C VAL A 401 14.79 -12.40 -7.38
N GLU A 402 16.08 -12.71 -7.49
CA GLU A 402 16.73 -13.09 -8.74
C GLU A 402 17.22 -14.53 -8.64
N THR A 403 16.84 -15.35 -9.62
CA THR A 403 17.32 -16.73 -9.72
C THR A 403 18.41 -16.78 -10.77
N ARG A 404 19.63 -17.09 -10.34
CA ARG A 404 20.81 -17.10 -11.21
C ARG A 404 21.25 -18.54 -11.46
N PRO A 405 21.19 -19.03 -12.71
CA PRO A 405 21.74 -20.33 -13.06
C PRO A 405 23.23 -20.40 -12.72
N VAL A 406 23.65 -21.52 -12.11
CA VAL A 406 25.05 -21.72 -11.75
C VAL A 406 25.85 -22.08 -13.02
N PRO A 407 26.90 -21.31 -13.38
CA PRO A 407 27.70 -21.64 -14.55
C PRO A 407 28.38 -23.01 -14.43
N GLY A 408 28.25 -23.83 -15.47
CA GLY A 408 28.87 -25.16 -15.54
C GLY A 408 28.00 -26.31 -15.02
N THR A 409 26.79 -26.01 -14.53
CA THR A 409 25.76 -26.99 -14.14
C THR A 409 24.44 -26.64 -14.82
N ASP A 410 23.56 -27.62 -15.04
CA ASP A 410 22.27 -27.40 -15.70
C ASP A 410 21.06 -27.70 -14.80
N ASP A 411 21.31 -28.04 -13.54
CA ASP A 411 20.33 -28.42 -12.51
C ASP A 411 20.51 -27.61 -11.20
N GLN A 412 21.34 -26.56 -11.19
CA GLN A 412 21.59 -25.74 -10.00
C GLN A 412 21.36 -24.25 -10.22
N VAL A 413 20.76 -23.61 -9.21
CA VAL A 413 20.53 -22.17 -9.16
C VAL A 413 21.01 -21.58 -7.83
N ASP A 414 21.51 -20.35 -7.88
CA ASP A 414 21.63 -19.49 -6.70
C ASP A 414 20.43 -18.56 -6.66
N ILE A 415 19.84 -18.36 -5.48
CA ILE A 415 18.73 -17.44 -5.27
C ILE A 415 19.27 -16.20 -4.57
N GLU A 416 19.19 -15.04 -5.22
CA GLU A 416 19.60 -13.76 -4.65
C GLU A 416 18.37 -12.94 -4.22
N PHE A 417 18.25 -12.70 -2.93
CA PHE A 417 17.31 -11.72 -2.36
C PHE A 417 18.01 -10.36 -2.32
N ALA A 418 17.72 -9.52 -3.32
CA ALA A 418 18.17 -8.14 -3.40
C ALA A 418 17.16 -7.24 -2.68
N VAL A 419 17.53 -6.78 -1.48
CA VAL A 419 16.69 -5.95 -0.61
C VAL A 419 17.18 -4.50 -0.62
N GLU A 420 16.24 -3.56 -0.55
CA GLU A 420 16.54 -2.15 -0.31
C GLU A 420 16.02 -1.74 1.06
N GLU A 421 16.93 -1.44 2.00
CA GLU A 421 16.58 -1.06 3.37
C GLU A 421 15.85 0.30 3.42
N GLN A 422 14.86 0.39 4.30
CA GLN A 422 14.15 1.63 4.59
C GLN A 422 14.32 2.07 6.04
N GLN A 423 13.83 3.26 6.36
CA GLN A 423 13.78 3.72 7.74
C GLN A 423 12.70 2.92 8.49
N SER A 424 13.13 2.15 9.48
CA SER A 424 12.27 1.34 10.35
C SER A 424 11.78 2.08 11.61
N GLY A 425 12.23 3.33 11.79
CA GLY A 425 11.85 4.17 12.91
C GLY A 425 10.63 5.00 12.58
N GLN A 426 9.65 5.01 13.48
CA GLN A 426 8.43 5.80 13.35
C GLN A 426 8.24 6.69 14.58
N LEU A 427 7.83 7.94 14.32
CA LEU A 427 7.34 8.86 15.34
C LEU A 427 5.85 9.02 15.10
N THR A 428 5.05 8.62 16.07
CA THR A 428 3.59 8.71 16.02
C THR A 428 3.14 9.81 16.95
N ALA A 429 2.41 10.78 16.43
CA ALA A 429 1.70 11.78 17.22
C ALA A 429 0.24 11.75 16.75
N SER A 430 -0.67 11.31 17.60
CA SER A 430 -2.08 11.21 17.28
C SER A 430 -2.92 12.04 18.25
N VAL A 431 -3.98 12.63 17.71
CA VAL A 431 -5.01 13.34 18.48
C VAL A 431 -6.34 12.69 18.11
N GLY A 432 -6.93 11.98 19.08
CA GLY A 432 -8.26 11.40 18.99
C GLY A 432 -9.26 12.21 19.81
N PHE A 433 -10.53 11.93 19.57
CA PHE A 433 -11.62 12.40 20.43
C PHE A 433 -12.66 11.30 20.57
N SER A 434 -13.08 11.04 21.79
CA SER A 434 -14.25 10.22 22.09
C SER A 434 -15.12 10.93 23.11
N GLN A 435 -16.42 10.63 23.14
CA GLN A 435 -17.30 11.22 24.15
C GLN A 435 -16.97 10.75 25.57
N SER A 436 -16.45 9.52 25.73
CA SER A 436 -16.13 8.95 27.04
C SER A 436 -14.75 9.33 27.58
N GLU A 437 -13.77 9.60 26.70
CA GLU A 437 -12.38 9.91 27.13
C GLU A 437 -11.95 11.35 26.80
N GLY A 438 -12.84 12.12 26.18
CA GLY A 438 -12.54 13.46 25.71
C GLY A 438 -11.43 13.48 24.65
N ILE A 439 -10.49 14.41 24.79
CA ILE A 439 -9.33 14.52 23.90
C ILE A 439 -8.30 13.47 24.28
N ILE A 440 -7.93 12.62 23.32
CA ILE A 440 -6.92 11.58 23.50
C ILE A 440 -5.65 12.03 22.77
N LEU A 441 -4.56 12.22 23.51
CA LEU A 441 -3.25 12.57 22.98
C LEU A 441 -2.34 11.36 23.09
N GLN A 442 -1.80 10.89 21.97
CA GLN A 442 -0.79 9.83 22.00
C GLN A 442 0.49 10.28 21.31
N PHE A 443 1.61 10.00 21.96
CA PHE A 443 2.94 10.21 21.42
C PHE A 443 3.72 8.91 21.55
N GLY A 444 4.14 8.35 20.43
CA GLY A 444 4.88 7.11 20.35
C GLY A 444 6.17 7.29 19.57
N VAL A 445 7.25 6.67 20.03
CA VAL A 445 8.44 6.44 19.22
C VAL A 445 8.67 4.94 19.18
N ALA A 446 8.75 4.38 17.97
CA ALA A 446 9.03 2.98 17.78
C ALA A 446 10.16 2.79 16.77
N GLN A 447 10.98 1.78 17.02
CA GLN A 447 12.05 1.36 16.14
C GLN A 447 11.90 -0.14 15.92
N GLU A 448 11.35 -0.55 14.78
CA GLU A 448 10.99 -1.95 14.48
C GLU A 448 12.20 -2.84 14.19
N ASN A 449 13.33 -2.25 13.81
CA ASN A 449 14.58 -2.94 13.53
C ASN A 449 15.74 -2.31 14.32
N PHE A 450 15.64 -2.33 15.65
CA PHE A 450 16.58 -1.69 16.55
C PHE A 450 18.00 -2.25 16.34
N LEU A 451 18.92 -1.36 15.98
CA LEU A 451 20.32 -1.68 15.67
C LEU A 451 20.50 -2.76 14.59
N GLY A 452 19.52 -2.94 13.70
CA GLY A 452 19.61 -3.95 12.64
C GLY A 452 19.39 -5.39 13.10
N THR A 453 18.88 -5.59 14.32
CA THR A 453 18.71 -6.93 14.92
C THR A 453 17.36 -7.58 14.61
N GLY A 454 16.46 -6.86 13.94
CA GLY A 454 15.07 -7.26 13.69
C GLY A 454 14.25 -7.36 14.97
N LYS A 455 14.68 -6.68 16.05
CA LYS A 455 13.96 -6.53 17.33
C LYS A 455 13.34 -5.15 17.39
N SER A 456 12.15 -5.05 17.98
CA SER A 456 11.48 -3.76 18.11
C SER A 456 11.61 -3.18 19.52
N VAL A 457 11.74 -1.86 19.58
CA VAL A 457 11.72 -1.07 20.81
C VAL A 457 10.72 0.05 20.62
N ASP A 458 9.77 0.16 21.54
CA ASP A 458 8.76 1.19 21.50
C ASP A 458 8.58 1.87 22.87
N PHE A 459 8.30 3.15 22.81
CA PHE A 459 7.92 3.96 23.94
C PHE A 459 6.70 4.77 23.57
N ASN A 460 5.62 4.61 24.34
CA ASN A 460 4.32 5.18 24.07
C ASN A 460 3.82 5.95 25.29
N ILE A 461 3.35 7.16 25.05
CA ILE A 461 2.67 8.02 26.01
C ILE A 461 1.23 8.17 25.53
N SER A 462 0.26 7.88 26.39
CA SER A 462 -1.17 8.14 26.13
C SER A 462 -1.73 9.01 27.24
N ASN A 463 -2.46 10.05 26.90
CA ASN A 463 -3.07 10.97 27.85
C ASN A 463 -4.47 11.38 27.38
N SER A 464 -5.48 11.12 28.22
CA SER A 464 -6.88 11.51 28.04
C SER A 464 -7.46 12.00 29.37
N SER A 465 -8.75 12.32 29.43
CA SER A 465 -9.40 12.66 30.72
C SER A 465 -9.43 11.46 31.68
N THR A 466 -9.47 10.23 31.14
CA THR A 466 -9.65 8.99 31.90
C THR A 466 -8.36 8.20 32.10
N LEU A 467 -7.37 8.37 31.22
CA LEU A 467 -6.16 7.53 31.18
C LEU A 467 -4.91 8.38 31.00
N ARG A 468 -3.92 8.17 31.87
CA ARG A 468 -2.54 8.64 31.67
C ARG A 468 -1.60 7.45 31.75
N GLU A 469 -0.96 7.10 30.65
CA GLU A 469 -0.11 5.93 30.54
C GLU A 469 1.25 6.27 29.92
N TYR A 470 2.31 5.71 30.50
CA TYR A 470 3.64 5.63 29.92
C TYR A 470 4.00 4.16 29.79
N ARG A 471 4.30 3.71 28.57
CA ARG A 471 4.60 2.31 28.28
C ARG A 471 5.89 2.20 27.50
N PHE A 472 6.75 1.30 27.92
CA PHE A 472 7.93 0.87 27.17
C PHE A 472 7.75 -0.61 26.84
N ASN A 473 7.92 -0.98 25.58
CA ASN A 473 8.02 -2.38 25.21
C ASN A 473 9.28 -2.67 24.38
N PHE A 474 9.78 -3.89 24.56
CA PHE A 474 10.84 -4.49 23.78
C PHE A 474 10.30 -5.83 23.27
N LEU A 475 10.48 -6.13 21.98
CA LEU A 475 10.06 -7.38 21.39
C LEU A 475 11.18 -8.02 20.58
N ASP A 476 11.49 -9.26 20.91
CA ASP A 476 12.26 -10.16 20.07
C ASP A 476 11.30 -11.09 19.31
N PRO A 477 11.00 -10.85 18.03
CA PRO A 477 10.01 -11.64 17.30
C PRO A 477 10.45 -13.10 17.06
N TYR A 478 11.76 -13.37 17.08
CA TYR A 478 12.37 -14.68 16.87
C TYR A 478 13.31 -15.02 18.02
N PHE A 479 12.76 -15.12 19.23
CA PHE A 479 13.52 -15.64 20.37
C PHE A 479 13.92 -17.10 20.17
N THR A 480 13.11 -17.86 19.43
CA THR A 480 13.46 -19.18 18.88
C THR A 480 13.48 -19.14 17.35
N VAL A 481 14.15 -20.13 16.75
CA VAL A 481 14.23 -20.30 15.29
C VAL A 481 12.84 -20.44 14.66
N ASP A 482 11.90 -21.09 15.35
CA ASP A 482 10.53 -21.34 14.87
C ASP A 482 9.59 -20.11 14.99
N GLY A 483 10.11 -18.93 15.35
CA GLY A 483 9.32 -17.69 15.42
C GLY A 483 8.53 -17.50 16.71
N VAL A 484 8.93 -18.17 17.80
CA VAL A 484 8.41 -17.82 19.13
C VAL A 484 8.96 -16.45 19.51
N SER A 485 8.06 -15.51 19.77
CA SER A 485 8.45 -14.17 20.19
C SER A 485 8.61 -14.08 21.70
N ARG A 486 9.49 -13.20 22.16
CA ARG A 486 9.64 -12.83 23.57
C ARG A 486 9.61 -11.32 23.72
N GLY A 487 8.63 -10.81 24.44
CA GLY A 487 8.46 -9.40 24.75
C GLY A 487 8.71 -9.09 26.22
N TYR A 488 9.17 -7.87 26.49
CA TYR A 488 9.18 -7.26 27.81
C TYR A 488 8.37 -5.99 27.75
N ASN A 489 7.45 -5.81 28.70
CA ASN A 489 6.61 -4.63 28.84
C ASN A 489 6.88 -3.99 30.21
N PHE A 490 6.96 -2.67 30.24
CA PHE A 490 6.96 -1.88 31.47
C PHE A 490 5.98 -0.75 31.31
N TYR A 491 5.13 -0.53 32.31
CA TYR A 491 4.12 0.51 32.23
C TYR A 491 3.93 1.21 33.58
N TYR A 492 3.63 2.50 33.49
CA TYR A 492 3.00 3.28 34.54
C TYR A 492 1.66 3.77 34.01
N ARG A 493 0.60 3.61 34.79
CA ARG A 493 -0.76 3.91 34.37
C ARG A 493 -1.59 4.47 35.51
N GLU A 494 -2.15 5.65 35.28
CA GLU A 494 -3.20 6.24 36.10
C GLU A 494 -4.52 6.15 35.34
N GLU A 495 -5.55 5.58 35.97
CA GLU A 495 -6.91 5.54 35.44
C GLU A 495 -7.85 6.30 36.39
N ASN A 496 -8.59 7.26 35.84
CA ASN A 496 -9.63 8.03 36.52
C ASN A 496 -11.00 7.53 36.06
N PHE A 497 -11.67 6.75 36.91
CA PHE A 497 -12.93 6.11 36.56
C PHE A 497 -14.15 7.03 36.79
N ASP A 498 -13.98 8.15 37.50
CA ASP A 498 -15.05 9.13 37.69
C ASP A 498 -15.37 9.88 36.38
N GLU A 499 -14.35 10.11 35.54
CA GLU A 499 -14.45 10.86 34.29
C GLU A 499 -15.18 10.13 33.16
N ASP A 500 -15.43 8.81 33.28
CA ASP A 500 -16.21 8.02 32.30
C ASP A 500 -17.29 7.13 32.92
N ASP A 501 -17.86 7.63 34.02
CA ASP A 501 -19.03 7.09 34.69
C ASP A 501 -18.84 5.72 35.36
N ARG A 502 -17.59 5.27 35.52
CA ARG A 502 -17.19 3.98 36.12
C ARG A 502 -16.92 4.05 37.62
N GLY A 503 -17.81 4.68 38.39
CA GLY A 503 -17.68 4.74 39.86
C GLY A 503 -16.70 5.80 40.36
N ASP A 504 -16.73 6.08 41.67
CA ASP A 504 -16.05 7.25 42.25
C ASP A 504 -14.65 6.92 42.79
N TYR A 505 -13.72 6.51 41.92
CA TYR A 505 -12.34 6.17 42.30
C TYR A 505 -11.34 6.30 41.15
N ASN A 506 -10.06 6.35 41.52
CA ASN A 506 -8.93 6.31 40.60
C ASN A 506 -8.02 5.13 40.95
N THR A 507 -7.25 4.67 39.98
CA THR A 507 -6.17 3.70 40.21
C THR A 507 -4.85 4.22 39.69
N ASP A 508 -3.77 3.84 40.37
CA ASP A 508 -2.39 4.17 40.03
C ASP A 508 -1.59 2.87 40.06
N GLY A 509 -1.06 2.48 38.91
CA GLY A 509 -0.43 1.19 38.72
C GLY A 509 0.93 1.31 38.04
N ILE A 510 1.92 0.60 38.58
CA ILE A 510 3.18 0.35 37.91
C ILE A 510 3.35 -1.16 37.74
N GLY A 511 3.70 -1.58 36.54
CA GLY A 511 3.86 -3.00 36.25
C GLY A 511 4.95 -3.26 35.24
N GLY A 512 5.39 -4.52 35.23
CA GLY A 512 6.28 -5.02 34.22
C GLY A 512 6.14 -6.53 34.06
N GLY A 513 6.36 -7.00 32.85
CA GLY A 513 6.13 -8.40 32.53
C GLY A 513 7.01 -8.91 31.40
N ILE A 514 6.91 -10.23 31.22
CA ILE A 514 7.48 -10.96 30.10
C ILE A 514 6.35 -11.67 29.37
N THR A 515 6.34 -11.59 28.04
CA THR A 515 5.34 -12.24 27.20
C THR A 515 6.02 -13.15 26.19
N PHE A 516 5.57 -14.40 26.09
CA PHE A 516 5.93 -15.31 25.02
C PHE A 516 4.78 -15.43 24.03
N GLY A 517 5.06 -15.34 22.74
CA GLY A 517 4.07 -15.50 21.67
C GLY A 517 4.44 -16.67 20.78
N TYR A 518 3.59 -17.69 20.73
CA TYR A 518 3.78 -18.88 19.92
C TYR A 518 2.88 -18.80 18.67
N PRO A 519 3.44 -18.69 17.46
CA PRO A 519 2.66 -18.76 16.22
C PRO A 519 2.22 -20.21 15.98
N ILE A 520 0.92 -20.44 15.79
CA ILE A 520 0.39 -21.75 15.35
C ILE A 520 0.44 -21.82 13.83
N ASP A 521 -0.05 -20.76 13.17
CA ASP A 521 0.02 -20.54 11.72
C ASP A 521 0.13 -19.03 11.44
N ASP A 522 0.01 -18.61 10.17
CA ASP A 522 0.09 -17.20 9.77
C ASP A 522 -1.04 -16.30 10.30
N TYR A 523 -2.09 -16.88 10.87
CA TYR A 523 -3.32 -16.22 11.30
C TYR A 523 -3.63 -16.43 12.81
N GLN A 524 -3.08 -17.49 13.41
CA GLN A 524 -3.33 -17.91 14.78
C GLN A 524 -2.08 -17.80 15.66
N ARG A 525 -2.27 -17.25 16.87
CA ARG A 525 -1.20 -17.08 17.86
C ARG A 525 -1.70 -17.40 19.26
N LEU A 526 -0.84 -18.04 20.05
CA LEU A 526 -0.99 -18.16 21.49
C LEU A 526 -0.04 -17.16 22.17
N SER A 527 -0.47 -16.57 23.28
CA SER A 527 0.38 -15.73 24.10
C SER A 527 0.35 -16.18 25.56
N PHE A 528 1.49 -16.13 26.22
CA PHE A 528 1.64 -16.42 27.64
C PHE A 528 2.44 -15.30 28.28
N SER A 529 1.82 -14.55 29.17
CA SER A 529 2.43 -13.41 29.86
C SER A 529 2.53 -13.69 31.35
N GLY A 530 3.63 -13.28 31.95
CA GLY A 530 3.80 -13.21 33.40
C GLY A 530 4.16 -11.78 33.79
N ASP A 531 3.32 -11.15 34.61
CA ASP A 531 3.44 -9.75 34.96
C ASP A 531 3.45 -9.57 36.48
N VAL A 532 4.27 -8.63 36.96
CA VAL A 532 4.23 -8.12 38.34
C VAL A 532 3.64 -6.72 38.29
N GLU A 533 2.57 -6.49 39.04
CA GLU A 533 1.81 -5.24 39.07
C GLU A 533 1.67 -4.78 40.51
N TYR A 534 2.15 -3.57 40.79
CA TYR A 534 1.77 -2.82 42.00
C TYR A 534 0.66 -1.85 41.64
N LEU A 535 -0.45 -1.89 42.38
CA LEU A 535 -1.64 -1.10 42.13
C LEU A 535 -2.10 -0.44 43.43
N ARG A 536 -2.35 0.86 43.39
CA ARG A 536 -2.96 1.64 44.46
C ARG A 536 -4.34 2.13 44.04
N LEU A 537 -5.33 1.86 44.87
CA LEU A 537 -6.70 2.34 44.73
C LEU A 537 -6.86 3.67 45.50
N LYS A 538 -7.43 4.68 44.85
CA LYS A 538 -7.63 6.03 45.42
C LYS A 538 -9.12 6.39 45.33
N PRO A 539 -9.91 6.25 46.40
CA PRO A 539 -11.32 6.64 46.39
C PRO A 539 -11.47 8.16 46.19
N ASN A 540 -12.53 8.60 45.52
CA ASN A 540 -12.83 10.01 45.32
C ASN A 540 -13.77 10.56 46.41
N ASP A 541 -13.24 11.41 47.29
CA ASP A 541 -13.95 11.92 48.47
C ASP A 541 -14.95 13.07 48.17
N ILE A 542 -15.37 13.26 46.92
CA ILE A 542 -16.35 14.31 46.56
C ILE A 542 -17.78 13.92 46.97
N PHE A 543 -18.17 12.66 46.82
CA PHE A 543 -19.54 12.15 47.04
C PHE A 543 -19.62 11.18 48.23
N VAL A 544 -19.11 11.62 49.39
CA VAL A 544 -18.93 10.75 50.57
C VAL A 544 -20.22 10.14 51.15
N ASP A 545 -21.36 10.77 50.88
CA ASP A 545 -22.68 10.29 51.32
C ASP A 545 -23.31 9.27 50.35
N GLY A 546 -22.74 9.10 49.16
CA GLY A 546 -23.20 8.15 48.14
C GLY A 546 -22.89 6.68 48.45
N ASP A 547 -23.75 5.80 47.94
CA ASP A 547 -23.57 4.35 48.01
C ASP A 547 -22.32 3.89 47.25
N SER A 548 -21.97 4.54 46.12
CA SER A 548 -20.76 4.19 45.36
C SER A 548 -19.50 4.39 46.20
N TYR A 549 -19.34 5.58 46.78
CA TYR A 549 -18.23 5.89 47.68
C TYR A 549 -18.18 4.95 48.90
N LYS A 550 -19.32 4.76 49.58
CA LYS A 550 -19.39 3.88 50.76
C LYS A 550 -19.03 2.43 50.43
N ALA A 551 -19.50 1.91 49.30
CA ALA A 551 -19.17 0.57 48.83
C ALA A 551 -17.66 0.41 48.57
N ILE A 552 -17.03 1.42 47.96
CA ILE A 552 -15.58 1.44 47.70
C ILE A 552 -14.80 1.49 49.02
N ARG A 553 -15.20 2.34 49.97
CA ARG A 553 -14.57 2.43 51.30
C ARG A 553 -14.70 1.13 52.07
N GLU A 554 -15.89 0.53 52.08
CA GLU A 554 -16.13 -0.76 52.74
C GLU A 554 -15.34 -1.90 52.09
N TYR A 555 -15.09 -1.82 50.77
CA TYR A 555 -14.17 -2.74 50.08
C TYR A 555 -12.72 -2.53 50.54
N ILE A 556 -12.25 -1.28 50.59
CA ILE A 556 -10.89 -0.92 51.02
C ILE A 556 -10.65 -1.36 52.47
N ASP A 557 -11.60 -1.11 53.38
CA ASP A 557 -11.47 -1.47 54.80
C ASP A 557 -11.32 -2.98 55.00
N ARG A 558 -11.86 -3.81 54.08
CA ARG A 558 -11.78 -5.28 54.13
C ARG A 558 -10.57 -5.85 53.39
N ASN A 559 -10.17 -5.23 52.28
CA ASN A 559 -9.21 -5.82 51.34
C ASN A 559 -7.85 -5.09 51.27
N GLY A 560 -7.77 -3.85 51.77
CA GLY A 560 -6.66 -2.91 51.59
C GLY A 560 -6.88 -2.00 50.38
N ASP A 561 -6.00 -1.02 50.17
CA ASP A 561 -5.96 -0.10 49.01
C ASP A 561 -4.66 -0.19 48.19
N ASP A 562 -3.64 -0.87 48.70
CA ASP A 562 -2.38 -1.16 48.03
C ASP A 562 -2.26 -2.66 47.74
N TYR A 563 -1.94 -3.02 46.50
CA TYR A 563 -1.85 -4.43 46.06
C TYR A 563 -0.60 -4.68 45.24
N LEU A 564 0.19 -5.68 45.64
CA LEU A 564 1.23 -6.28 44.82
C LEU A 564 0.73 -7.64 44.29
N ASN A 565 0.60 -7.74 42.97
CA ASN A 565 0.06 -8.91 42.31
C ASN A 565 1.06 -9.48 41.30
N VAL A 566 1.16 -10.80 41.26
CA VAL A 566 1.82 -11.53 40.18
C VAL A 566 0.73 -12.21 39.37
N LYS A 567 0.60 -11.90 38.09
CA LYS A 567 -0.46 -12.44 37.21
C LYS A 567 0.13 -13.22 36.04
N LEU A 568 -0.56 -14.30 35.69
CA LEU A 568 -0.33 -15.04 34.45
C LEU A 568 -1.50 -14.77 33.50
N THR A 569 -1.19 -14.48 32.25
CA THR A 569 -2.19 -14.29 31.20
C THR A 569 -1.95 -15.29 30.08
N ALA A 570 -2.96 -16.08 29.74
CA ALA A 570 -2.98 -16.91 28.54
C ALA A 570 -3.92 -16.28 27.51
N GLY A 571 -3.42 -16.03 26.31
CA GLY A 571 -4.17 -15.48 25.19
C GLY A 571 -4.18 -16.42 23.99
N TRP A 572 -5.27 -16.40 23.25
CA TRP A 572 -5.40 -17.00 21.94
C TRP A 572 -6.03 -15.97 21.00
N SER A 573 -5.46 -15.81 19.81
CA SER A 573 -6.00 -14.94 18.78
C SER A 573 -5.99 -15.64 17.43
N ASP A 574 -7.06 -15.46 16.66
CA ASP A 574 -7.24 -15.98 15.31
C ASP A 574 -7.80 -14.89 14.42
N ASN A 575 -7.06 -14.45 13.41
CA ASN A 575 -7.47 -13.39 12.51
C ASN A 575 -7.35 -13.82 11.05
N ARG A 576 -8.49 -14.15 10.44
CA ARG A 576 -8.64 -14.49 9.01
C ARG A 576 -9.51 -13.47 8.28
N LEU A 577 -9.47 -12.21 8.71
CA LEU A 577 -10.11 -11.10 7.99
C LEU A 577 -9.35 -10.82 6.68
N ASN A 578 -10.09 -10.53 5.62
CA ASN A 578 -9.49 -10.26 4.31
C ASN A 578 -8.80 -8.89 4.21
N ARG A 579 -9.14 -7.93 5.09
CA ARG A 579 -8.59 -6.56 5.12
C ARG A 579 -8.45 -6.06 6.56
N GLY A 580 -7.43 -5.25 6.82
CA GLY A 580 -7.18 -4.66 8.15
C GLY A 580 -8.14 -3.53 8.51
N PHE A 581 -8.53 -2.72 7.52
CA PHE A 581 -9.59 -1.72 7.65
C PHE A 581 -10.77 -2.12 6.79
N PHE A 582 -11.97 -1.88 7.32
CA PHE A 582 -13.22 -2.23 6.66
C PHE A 582 -13.24 -3.66 6.04
N PRO A 583 -13.05 -4.71 6.86
CA PRO A 583 -13.15 -6.10 6.39
C PRO A 583 -14.54 -6.39 5.83
N THR A 584 -14.59 -7.15 4.75
CA THR A 584 -15.83 -7.53 4.05
C THR A 584 -16.12 -9.03 4.19
N ARG A 585 -15.10 -9.83 4.51
CA ARG A 585 -15.19 -11.28 4.62
C ARG A 585 -14.23 -11.83 5.68
N GLY A 586 -14.64 -12.93 6.31
CA GLY A 586 -13.81 -13.69 7.24
C GLY A 586 -14.15 -13.38 8.69
N TYR A 587 -13.23 -13.68 9.60
CA TYR A 587 -13.46 -13.50 11.02
C TYR A 587 -12.20 -13.17 11.80
N ALA A 588 -12.40 -12.54 12.95
CA ALA A 588 -11.39 -12.36 13.98
C ALA A 588 -11.96 -12.78 15.34
N GLN A 589 -11.25 -13.65 16.03
CA GLN A 589 -11.64 -14.18 17.34
C GLN A 589 -10.46 -14.05 18.31
N GLY A 590 -10.76 -13.91 19.60
CA GLY A 590 -9.73 -13.90 20.62
C GLY A 590 -10.28 -14.29 21.98
N ALA A 591 -9.53 -15.11 22.70
CA ALA A 591 -9.79 -15.48 24.08
C ALA A 591 -8.62 -15.06 24.97
N THR A 592 -8.91 -14.64 26.19
CA THR A 592 -7.89 -14.28 27.17
C THR A 592 -8.33 -14.79 28.55
N LEU A 593 -7.41 -15.42 29.25
CA LEU A 593 -7.55 -15.86 30.63
C LEU A 593 -6.43 -15.24 31.45
N GLU A 594 -6.77 -14.34 32.35
CA GLU A 594 -5.87 -13.74 33.34
C GLU A 594 -6.12 -14.41 34.69
N VAL A 595 -5.06 -14.79 35.40
CA VAL A 595 -5.11 -15.38 36.74
C VAL A 595 -4.03 -14.72 37.58
N SER A 596 -4.38 -14.04 38.68
CA SER A 596 -3.37 -13.64 39.67
C SER A 596 -2.94 -14.86 40.46
N LEU A 597 -1.65 -15.04 40.74
CA LEU A 597 -1.11 -16.26 41.37
C LEU A 597 -1.29 -16.26 42.89
N PRO A 598 -1.38 -17.46 43.52
CA PRO A 598 -1.39 -17.57 44.97
C PRO A 598 -0.21 -16.86 45.62
N GLY A 599 -0.48 -16.10 46.69
CA GLY A 599 0.50 -15.23 47.34
C GLY A 599 0.56 -13.80 46.80
N SER A 600 -0.27 -13.46 45.81
CA SER A 600 -0.62 -12.07 45.47
C SER A 600 -1.58 -11.48 46.50
N ASP A 601 -1.67 -10.16 46.60
CA ASP A 601 -2.62 -9.51 47.50
C ASP A 601 -4.09 -9.70 47.06
N LEU A 602 -4.32 -9.90 45.76
CA LEU A 602 -5.60 -10.24 45.16
C LEU A 602 -5.50 -11.60 44.47
N GLU A 603 -6.43 -12.52 44.77
CA GLU A 603 -6.51 -13.84 44.15
C GLU A 603 -7.79 -13.94 43.30
N TYR A 604 -7.66 -13.73 41.99
CA TYR A 604 -8.78 -13.68 41.05
C TYR A 604 -8.42 -14.30 39.70
N TYR A 605 -9.45 -14.65 38.95
CA TYR A 605 -9.32 -14.99 37.54
C TYR A 605 -10.32 -14.20 36.70
N ARG A 606 -9.96 -13.93 35.45
CA ARG A 606 -10.76 -13.16 34.51
C ARG A 606 -10.61 -13.75 33.11
N ALA A 607 -11.70 -14.26 32.58
CA ALA A 607 -11.82 -14.80 31.23
C ALA A 607 -12.60 -13.82 30.34
N GLN A 608 -12.12 -13.60 29.12
CA GLN A 608 -12.81 -12.81 28.11
C GLN A 608 -12.71 -13.51 26.75
N TYR A 609 -13.79 -13.44 25.98
CA TYR A 609 -13.86 -13.89 24.60
C TYR A 609 -14.49 -12.80 23.72
N ASN A 610 -13.86 -12.52 22.58
CA ASN A 610 -14.33 -11.55 21.60
C ASN A 610 -14.41 -12.22 20.22
N ASN A 611 -15.44 -11.91 19.44
CA ASN A 611 -15.56 -12.35 18.05
C ASN A 611 -16.07 -11.23 17.14
N ARG A 612 -15.58 -11.24 15.90
CA ARG A 612 -16.04 -10.43 14.77
C ARG A 612 -16.13 -11.33 13.55
N LEU A 613 -17.30 -11.41 12.94
CA LEU A 613 -17.58 -12.29 11.80
C LEU A 613 -18.19 -11.44 10.69
N TYR A 614 -17.74 -11.62 9.44
CA TYR A 614 -18.21 -10.89 8.26
C TYR A 614 -18.50 -11.87 7.13
N TRP A 615 -19.71 -11.77 6.57
CA TRP A 615 -20.17 -12.58 5.45
C TRP A 615 -20.72 -11.68 4.34
N PRO A 616 -20.07 -11.63 3.16
CA PRO A 616 -20.63 -10.94 2.01
C PRO A 616 -21.88 -11.70 1.54
N ILE A 617 -22.95 -10.96 1.27
CA ILE A 617 -24.25 -11.48 0.80
C ILE A 617 -24.27 -11.53 -0.73
N ASN A 618 -23.45 -10.72 -1.39
CA ASN A 618 -23.29 -10.64 -2.85
C ASN A 618 -21.84 -10.75 -3.29
N ASP A 619 -21.62 -11.12 -4.56
CA ASP A 619 -20.30 -11.40 -5.12
C ASP A 619 -19.38 -10.16 -5.15
N ASP A 620 -19.94 -8.96 -5.30
CA ASP A 620 -19.19 -7.70 -5.29
C ASP A 620 -18.77 -7.25 -3.88
N GLU A 621 -19.10 -8.02 -2.84
CA GLU A 621 -18.79 -7.74 -1.42
C GLU A 621 -19.28 -6.36 -0.92
N THR A 622 -20.38 -5.84 -1.46
CA THR A 622 -20.94 -4.52 -1.07
C THR A 622 -22.02 -4.63 0.02
N TRP A 623 -22.76 -5.73 0.06
CA TRP A 623 -23.71 -6.06 1.13
C TRP A 623 -23.10 -7.12 2.03
N ILE A 624 -22.92 -6.80 3.31
CA ILE A 624 -22.20 -7.68 4.24
C ILE A 624 -23.03 -7.80 5.52
N ALA A 625 -23.34 -9.03 5.90
CA ALA A 625 -23.83 -9.33 7.24
C ALA A 625 -22.61 -9.44 8.17
N ALA A 626 -22.67 -8.80 9.34
CA ALA A 626 -21.64 -8.92 10.35
C ALA A 626 -22.23 -9.25 11.72
N LEU A 627 -21.49 -10.06 12.49
CA LEU A 627 -21.79 -10.36 13.88
C LEU A 627 -20.59 -10.03 14.76
N ARG A 628 -20.86 -9.37 15.88
CA ARG A 628 -19.88 -9.03 16.89
C ARG A 628 -20.34 -9.58 18.22
N GLY A 629 -19.42 -10.09 19.02
CA GLY A 629 -19.74 -10.61 20.35
C GLY A 629 -18.61 -10.38 21.32
N ARG A 630 -18.98 -10.15 22.58
CA ARG A 630 -18.10 -10.00 23.71
C ARG A 630 -18.71 -10.67 24.93
N VAL A 631 -17.99 -11.63 25.47
CA VAL A 631 -18.38 -12.36 26.68
C VAL A 631 -17.24 -12.27 27.68
N GLY A 632 -17.56 -12.01 28.94
CA GLY A 632 -16.59 -11.94 30.02
C GLY A 632 -17.12 -12.61 31.28
N TYR A 633 -16.25 -13.28 32.01
CA TYR A 633 -16.54 -13.83 33.32
C TYR A 633 -15.30 -13.70 34.20
N ALA A 634 -15.46 -13.28 35.44
CA ALA A 634 -14.37 -13.15 36.39
C ALA A 634 -14.84 -13.50 37.78
N ASP A 635 -13.94 -13.98 38.64
CA ASP A 635 -14.28 -14.29 40.04
C ASP A 635 -13.02 -14.34 40.90
N THR A 636 -13.22 -14.37 42.22
CA THR A 636 -12.17 -14.59 43.21
C THR A 636 -11.92 -16.09 43.41
N TYR A 637 -10.73 -16.46 43.90
CA TYR A 637 -10.42 -17.82 44.32
C TYR A 637 -9.44 -17.80 45.49
N GLY A 638 -9.32 -18.89 46.25
CA GLY A 638 -8.28 -19.09 47.27
C GLY A 638 -8.41 -18.30 48.58
N SER A 639 -8.81 -17.03 48.51
CA SER A 639 -8.89 -16.09 49.65
C SER A 639 -10.34 -15.73 50.02
N ASP A 640 -10.54 -15.30 51.28
CA ASP A 640 -11.81 -14.72 51.76
C ASP A 640 -12.04 -13.28 51.26
N LYS A 641 -11.19 -12.76 50.36
CA LYS A 641 -11.28 -11.41 49.80
C LYS A 641 -12.33 -11.32 48.69
N ASP A 642 -12.96 -10.16 48.59
CA ASP A 642 -13.95 -9.89 47.55
C ASP A 642 -13.27 -9.67 46.18
N TYR A 643 -13.96 -10.08 45.10
CA TYR A 643 -13.50 -9.82 43.74
C TYR A 643 -13.21 -8.32 43.54
N PRO A 644 -12.05 -7.93 42.97
CA PRO A 644 -11.68 -6.53 42.76
C PRO A 644 -12.61 -5.85 41.77
N PHE A 645 -13.49 -4.98 42.28
CA PHE A 645 -14.46 -4.25 41.46
C PHE A 645 -13.81 -3.37 40.38
N PHE A 646 -12.59 -2.89 40.61
CA PHE A 646 -11.82 -2.13 39.62
C PHE A 646 -11.26 -3.00 38.47
N LYS A 647 -11.51 -4.31 38.50
CA LYS A 647 -11.29 -5.25 37.39
C LYS A 647 -12.61 -5.68 36.72
N ASN A 648 -13.74 -5.03 37.04
CA ASN A 648 -15.04 -5.33 36.44
C ASN A 648 -15.06 -5.09 34.93
N PHE A 649 -16.04 -5.72 34.29
CA PHE A 649 -16.43 -5.40 32.92
C PHE A 649 -17.48 -4.28 32.91
N TYR A 650 -17.56 -3.57 31.78
CA TYR A 650 -18.50 -2.46 31.56
C TYR A 650 -19.17 -2.62 30.20
N ALA A 651 -20.39 -2.10 30.07
CA ALA A 651 -21.16 -2.05 28.83
C ALA A 651 -21.94 -0.73 28.69
N GLY A 652 -22.38 -0.43 27.48
CA GLY A 652 -22.83 0.88 27.02
C GLY A 652 -21.79 1.54 26.10
N GLY A 653 -22.23 2.44 25.22
CA GLY A 653 -21.37 3.15 24.28
C GLY A 653 -21.05 2.39 22.99
N LEU A 654 -20.20 3.00 22.16
CA LEU A 654 -19.86 2.54 20.81
C LEU A 654 -19.27 1.12 20.72
N ASN A 655 -18.63 0.65 21.79
CA ASN A 655 -17.90 -0.62 21.81
C ASN A 655 -18.76 -1.83 22.22
N THR A 656 -19.97 -1.61 22.74
CA THR A 656 -20.83 -2.70 23.22
C THR A 656 -22.29 -2.52 22.78
N VAL A 657 -23.05 -1.66 23.44
CA VAL A 657 -24.47 -1.41 23.15
C VAL A 657 -24.66 0.08 22.85
N ARG A 658 -24.67 0.44 21.57
CA ARG A 658 -24.85 1.82 21.11
C ARG A 658 -26.22 2.34 21.52
N GLY A 659 -26.38 3.64 21.74
CA GLY A 659 -27.64 4.25 22.19
C GLY A 659 -27.78 4.32 23.72
N PHE A 660 -26.92 3.61 24.46
CA PHE A 660 -26.70 3.79 25.89
C PHE A 660 -25.39 4.55 26.11
N GLU A 661 -25.35 5.41 27.12
CA GLU A 661 -24.14 6.16 27.51
C GLU A 661 -23.03 5.19 27.92
N ALA A 662 -21.76 5.55 27.64
CA ALA A 662 -20.63 4.64 27.80
C ALA A 662 -20.50 4.13 29.24
N ASN A 663 -20.23 2.84 29.41
CA ASN A 663 -20.03 2.18 30.72
C ASN A 663 -21.21 2.23 31.72
N THR A 664 -22.37 2.79 31.35
CA THR A 664 -23.49 3.01 32.29
C THR A 664 -24.39 1.79 32.53
N LEU A 665 -24.24 0.70 31.75
CA LEU A 665 -25.03 -0.52 31.92
C LEU A 665 -24.49 -1.39 33.06
N GLY A 666 -25.40 -2.08 33.74
CA GLY A 666 -25.12 -2.98 34.85
C GLY A 666 -25.57 -2.45 36.21
N PRO A 667 -25.07 -3.02 37.32
CA PRO A 667 -25.44 -2.63 38.67
C PRO A 667 -25.06 -1.18 39.01
N ARG A 668 -26.02 -0.44 39.57
CA ARG A 668 -25.87 0.98 39.87
C ARG A 668 -25.94 1.31 41.36
N TYR A 669 -25.16 2.31 41.74
CA TYR A 669 -25.00 2.79 43.12
C TYR A 669 -25.32 4.29 43.16
N SER A 670 -26.12 4.72 44.13
CA SER A 670 -26.43 6.13 44.30
C SER A 670 -25.16 6.95 44.59
N ARG A 671 -25.13 8.19 44.09
CA ARG A 671 -24.03 9.14 44.35
C ARG A 671 -24.33 10.12 45.50
N GLY A 672 -25.36 9.84 46.30
CA GLY A 672 -25.75 10.67 47.45
C GLY A 672 -26.87 11.65 47.13
N ALA A 673 -27.28 12.44 48.13
CA ALA A 673 -28.48 13.27 48.03
C ALA A 673 -28.36 14.42 47.00
N ASN A 674 -27.13 14.76 46.62
CA ASN A 674 -26.81 15.85 45.70
C ASN A 674 -26.66 15.40 44.23
N SER A 675 -26.87 14.12 43.91
CA SER A 675 -26.82 13.61 42.54
C SER A 675 -28.06 12.78 42.23
N SER A 676 -28.75 13.14 41.16
CA SER A 676 -29.83 12.32 40.59
C SER A 676 -29.31 11.16 39.74
N ARG A 677 -28.02 11.17 39.37
CA ARG A 677 -27.38 10.12 38.57
C ARG A 677 -26.71 9.09 39.46
N ALA A 678 -27.00 7.82 39.22
CA ALA A 678 -26.36 6.69 39.88
C ALA A 678 -25.16 6.22 39.04
N ARG A 679 -24.07 5.81 39.70
CA ARG A 679 -22.87 5.31 39.01
C ARG A 679 -22.97 3.81 38.75
N SER A 680 -22.57 3.37 37.57
CA SER A 680 -22.34 1.95 37.31
C SER A 680 -21.01 1.54 37.91
N MET A 681 -21.01 0.50 38.74
CA MET A 681 -19.76 -0.10 39.22
C MET A 681 -19.28 -1.24 38.30
N GLY A 682 -19.99 -1.48 37.18
CA GLY A 682 -19.78 -2.64 36.34
C GLY A 682 -20.12 -3.94 37.08
N GLY A 683 -19.53 -5.04 36.62
CA GLY A 683 -19.75 -6.36 37.19
C GLY A 683 -18.80 -7.41 36.63
N ASN A 684 -18.81 -8.59 37.24
CA ASN A 684 -17.88 -9.66 36.92
C ASN A 684 -18.36 -10.57 35.78
N VAL A 685 -19.54 -10.33 35.21
CA VAL A 685 -20.05 -11.05 34.03
C VAL A 685 -20.46 -10.04 32.95
N LEU A 686 -19.97 -10.21 31.72
CA LEU A 686 -20.33 -9.40 30.56
C LEU A 686 -20.93 -10.27 29.47
N VAL A 687 -22.05 -9.85 28.92
CA VAL A 687 -22.63 -10.42 27.71
C VAL A 687 -23.05 -9.28 26.81
N ALA A 688 -22.39 -9.14 25.65
CA ALA A 688 -22.75 -8.16 24.64
C ALA A 688 -22.60 -8.75 23.23
N GLY A 689 -23.44 -8.31 22.31
CA GLY A 689 -23.38 -8.69 20.90
C GLY A 689 -24.08 -7.68 20.00
N SER A 690 -23.70 -7.69 18.74
CA SER A 690 -24.25 -6.81 17.72
C SER A 690 -24.44 -7.58 16.42
N ALA A 691 -25.60 -7.38 15.80
CA ALA A 691 -25.88 -7.79 14.44
C ALA A 691 -25.91 -6.57 13.53
N GLU A 692 -25.03 -6.54 12.53
CA GLU A 692 -24.88 -5.42 11.62
C GLU A 692 -25.15 -5.87 10.18
N LEU A 693 -25.81 -5.01 9.40
CA LEU A 693 -25.89 -5.12 7.96
C LEU A 693 -25.18 -3.90 7.36
N ILE A 694 -24.03 -4.14 6.76
CA ILE A 694 -23.24 -3.14 6.05
C ILE A 694 -23.71 -3.13 4.60
N PHE A 695 -23.90 -1.94 4.04
CA PHE A 695 -24.41 -1.75 2.68
C PHE A 695 -23.70 -0.56 2.01
N PRO A 696 -23.68 -0.49 0.67
CA PRO A 696 -23.02 0.59 -0.04
C PRO A 696 -23.67 1.95 0.27
N THR A 697 -22.86 3.00 0.43
CA THR A 697 -23.38 4.33 0.75
C THR A 697 -24.15 4.88 -0.45
N PRO A 698 -25.47 5.16 -0.34
CA PRO A 698 -26.36 5.36 -1.49
C PRO A 698 -26.07 6.58 -2.37
N PHE A 699 -25.14 7.45 -1.97
CA PHE A 699 -24.76 8.67 -2.68
C PHE A 699 -23.29 8.68 -3.14
N LEU A 700 -22.54 7.61 -2.87
CA LEU A 700 -21.12 7.49 -3.22
C LEU A 700 -20.90 6.27 -4.11
N ARG A 701 -20.21 6.48 -5.24
CA ARG A 701 -19.85 5.40 -6.17
C ARG A 701 -18.61 4.62 -5.71
N ASP A 702 -17.67 5.29 -5.02
CA ASP A 702 -16.53 4.65 -4.38
C ASP A 702 -16.76 4.57 -2.87
N ASN A 703 -16.94 3.34 -2.37
CA ASN A 703 -17.17 3.05 -0.97
C ASN A 703 -15.91 2.56 -0.24
N SER A 704 -14.74 2.54 -0.89
CA SER A 704 -13.51 2.00 -0.29
C SER A 704 -13.11 2.69 1.03
N SER A 705 -13.46 3.96 1.17
CA SER A 705 -13.16 4.79 2.34
C SER A 705 -14.38 5.06 3.25
N TRP A 706 -15.54 4.49 2.94
CA TRP A 706 -16.81 4.75 3.61
C TRP A 706 -17.50 3.43 3.98
N ARG A 707 -18.14 3.41 5.16
CA ARG A 707 -18.89 2.25 5.64
C ARG A 707 -20.18 2.71 6.28
N THR A 708 -21.28 2.42 5.61
CA THR A 708 -22.63 2.59 6.13
C THR A 708 -23.18 1.26 6.62
N LEU A 709 -23.82 1.27 7.78
CA LEU A 709 -24.40 0.07 8.36
C LEU A 709 -25.69 0.39 9.13
N VAL A 710 -26.60 -0.60 9.19
CA VAL A 710 -27.66 -0.65 10.20
C VAL A 710 -27.29 -1.72 11.20
N PHE A 711 -27.67 -1.53 12.46
CA PHE A 711 -27.32 -2.47 13.51
C PHE A 711 -28.44 -2.67 14.52
N MET A 712 -28.38 -3.82 15.19
CA MET A 712 -29.11 -4.12 16.41
C MET A 712 -28.12 -4.62 17.46
N ASP A 713 -28.03 -3.92 18.58
CA ASP A 713 -27.13 -4.27 19.67
C ASP A 713 -27.92 -4.85 20.84
N ALA A 714 -27.27 -5.76 21.57
CA ALA A 714 -27.82 -6.46 22.72
C ALA A 714 -26.72 -6.63 23.76
N GLY A 715 -26.92 -6.23 25.01
CA GLY A 715 -25.94 -6.53 26.03
C GLY A 715 -26.26 -5.96 27.40
N ASN A 716 -25.57 -6.50 28.41
CA ASN A 716 -25.51 -5.94 29.75
C ASN A 716 -24.30 -6.53 30.50
N VAL A 717 -24.04 -5.96 31.67
CA VAL A 717 -23.11 -6.47 32.66
C VAL A 717 -23.90 -6.90 33.90
N PHE A 718 -23.47 -8.00 34.51
CA PHE A 718 -24.08 -8.57 35.70
C PHE A 718 -23.04 -8.73 36.80
N SER A 719 -23.48 -8.69 38.05
CA SER A 719 -22.65 -9.02 39.19
C SER A 719 -23.18 -10.26 39.90
N THR A 720 -22.33 -11.26 40.09
CA THR A 720 -22.64 -12.45 40.89
C THR A 720 -22.85 -12.09 42.37
N LYS A 721 -22.09 -11.11 42.87
CA LYS A 721 -22.17 -10.57 44.22
C LYS A 721 -22.08 -9.05 44.16
N CYS A 722 -22.99 -8.34 44.82
CA CYS A 722 -22.96 -6.88 44.88
C CYS A 722 -21.96 -6.40 45.93
N LEU A 723 -21.34 -5.23 45.70
CA LEU A 723 -20.64 -4.54 46.77
C LEU A 723 -21.66 -4.07 47.80
N THR A 724 -21.33 -4.27 49.07
CA THR A 724 -22.19 -3.92 50.19
C THR A 724 -22.01 -2.47 50.60
N VAL A 725 -23.09 -1.89 51.14
CA VAL A 725 -23.13 -0.56 51.75
C VAL A 725 -23.71 -0.72 53.14
N GLY A 726 -22.90 -0.49 54.17
CA GLY A 726 -23.31 -0.69 55.56
C GLY A 726 -23.63 -2.17 55.84
N GLY A 727 -22.91 -3.09 55.21
CA GLY A 727 -23.11 -4.54 55.34
C GLY A 727 -24.38 -5.08 54.68
N SER A 728 -25.12 -4.27 53.91
CA SER A 728 -26.30 -4.68 53.14
C SER A 728 -26.13 -4.43 51.66
N LYS A 729 -26.84 -5.20 50.84
CA LYS A 729 -26.87 -5.02 49.39
C LYS A 729 -27.64 -3.74 49.00
N PRO A 730 -27.15 -2.93 48.04
CA PRO A 730 -27.86 -1.77 47.54
C PRO A 730 -29.19 -2.15 46.85
N ALA A 731 -30.20 -1.29 46.96
CA ALA A 731 -31.54 -1.56 46.41
C ALA A 731 -31.55 -1.75 44.88
N ASN A 732 -30.65 -1.08 44.16
CA ASN A 732 -30.59 -1.08 42.69
C ASN A 732 -29.54 -2.06 42.13
N CYS A 733 -28.98 -2.93 42.97
CA CYS A 733 -28.07 -3.96 42.54
C CYS A 733 -28.82 -5.30 42.49
N VAL A 734 -28.77 -6.04 41.38
CA VAL A 734 -29.33 -7.40 41.27
C VAL A 734 -28.16 -8.37 41.22
N GLU A 735 -28.25 -9.47 41.95
CA GLU A 735 -27.19 -10.48 42.01
C GLU A 735 -27.53 -11.66 41.11
N GLY A 736 -26.52 -12.23 40.49
CA GLY A 736 -26.65 -13.31 39.52
C GLY A 736 -26.85 -12.80 38.09
N VAL A 737 -27.00 -13.75 37.17
CA VAL A 737 -27.20 -13.47 35.75
C VAL A 737 -28.67 -13.61 35.41
N ASP A 738 -29.33 -12.48 35.13
CA ASP A 738 -30.71 -12.43 34.64
C ASP A 738 -30.74 -11.86 33.23
N PHE A 739 -30.93 -12.72 32.23
CA PHE A 739 -31.02 -12.29 30.83
C PHE A 739 -32.23 -11.36 30.56
N GLY A 740 -33.23 -11.30 31.46
CA GLY A 740 -34.30 -10.31 31.41
C GLY A 740 -33.83 -8.86 31.64
N GLU A 741 -32.62 -8.68 32.16
CA GLU A 741 -31.98 -7.37 32.30
C GLU A 741 -31.14 -6.97 31.09
N LEU A 742 -31.05 -7.77 30.01
CA LEU A 742 -30.36 -7.36 28.79
C LEU A 742 -30.97 -6.08 28.20
N ARG A 743 -30.11 -5.16 27.75
CA ARG A 743 -30.52 -3.95 27.03
C ARG A 743 -30.28 -4.10 25.55
N TYR A 744 -31.19 -3.55 24.75
CA TYR A 744 -31.19 -3.64 23.30
C TYR A 744 -31.39 -2.27 22.67
N SER A 745 -30.74 -2.07 21.55
CA SER A 745 -30.88 -0.87 20.73
C SER A 745 -30.85 -1.22 19.26
N ALA A 746 -31.34 -0.29 18.43
CA ALA A 746 -31.19 -0.38 16.99
C ALA A 746 -30.83 1.00 16.43
N GLY A 747 -30.04 1.03 15.36
CA GLY A 747 -29.51 2.27 14.83
C GLY A 747 -28.88 2.19 13.45
N VAL A 748 -28.36 3.32 13.03
CA VAL A 748 -27.55 3.49 11.82
C VAL A 748 -26.15 3.94 12.21
N GLY A 749 -25.14 3.38 11.55
CA GLY A 749 -23.74 3.71 11.72
C GLY A 749 -23.12 4.19 10.42
N LEU A 750 -22.21 5.15 10.54
CA LEU A 750 -21.40 5.67 9.45
C LEU A 750 -19.94 5.75 9.92
N SER A 751 -19.04 5.04 9.25
CA SER A 751 -17.60 5.21 9.41
C SER A 751 -16.97 5.69 8.13
N TRP A 752 -15.99 6.59 8.21
CA TRP A 752 -15.17 6.94 7.06
C TRP A 752 -13.73 7.20 7.47
N LEU A 753 -12.80 6.95 6.54
CA LEU A 753 -11.38 7.22 6.73
C LEU A 753 -11.10 8.68 6.38
N THR A 754 -10.77 9.49 7.39
CA THR A 754 -10.32 10.89 7.19
C THR A 754 -8.80 10.92 7.03
N PRO A 755 -8.22 12.04 6.53
CA PRO A 755 -6.78 12.24 6.52
C PRO A 755 -6.10 12.14 7.91
N ILE A 756 -6.87 12.31 8.99
CA ILE A 756 -6.39 12.30 10.38
C ILE A 756 -6.78 11.02 11.15
N GLY A 757 -7.47 10.07 10.50
CA GLY A 757 -7.88 8.80 11.10
C GLY A 757 -9.35 8.43 10.82
N PRO A 758 -9.78 7.22 11.19
CA PRO A 758 -11.17 6.82 11.02
C PRO A 758 -12.10 7.62 11.93
N LEU A 759 -13.22 8.11 11.40
CA LEU A 759 -14.29 8.72 12.16
C LEU A 759 -15.52 7.82 12.07
N SER A 760 -16.05 7.41 13.22
CA SER A 760 -17.21 6.54 13.32
C SER A 760 -18.32 7.25 14.07
N ILE A 761 -19.52 7.32 13.50
CA ILE A 761 -20.71 7.97 14.04
C ILE A 761 -21.85 6.95 14.09
N SER A 762 -22.56 6.88 15.21
CA SER A 762 -23.78 6.08 15.33
C SER A 762 -24.94 6.91 15.83
N LEU A 763 -26.11 6.67 15.25
CA LEU A 763 -27.40 7.14 15.73
C LEU A 763 -28.22 5.92 16.15
N ALA A 764 -28.39 5.73 17.46
CA ALA A 764 -29.07 4.58 18.03
C ALA A 764 -30.24 4.99 18.90
N LYS A 765 -31.29 4.17 18.88
CA LYS A 765 -32.42 4.27 19.80
C LYS A 765 -32.40 3.06 20.73
N ALA A 766 -32.32 3.31 22.03
CA ALA A 766 -32.58 2.30 23.06
C ALA A 766 -34.04 1.82 22.95
N LEU A 767 -34.23 0.50 22.84
CA LEU A 767 -35.56 -0.10 22.61
C LEU A 767 -36.25 -0.52 23.91
N ASN A 768 -35.48 -0.81 24.96
CA ASN A 768 -35.99 -1.30 26.25
C ASN A 768 -35.30 -0.64 27.46
N SER A 769 -34.99 0.66 27.39
CA SER A 769 -34.46 1.41 28.53
C SER A 769 -35.43 1.34 29.73
N LYS A 770 -34.89 1.11 30.93
CA LYS A 770 -35.62 1.15 32.21
C LYS A 770 -35.24 2.42 32.99
N ASP A 771 -36.01 2.70 34.05
CA ASP A 771 -35.70 3.80 34.97
C ASP A 771 -34.27 3.66 35.53
N GLY A 772 -33.52 4.76 35.44
CA GLY A 772 -32.12 4.84 35.82
C GLY A 772 -31.13 4.54 34.69
N ASP A 773 -31.56 4.04 33.52
CA ASP A 773 -30.67 3.89 32.36
C ASP A 773 -30.33 5.22 31.71
N GLU A 774 -29.06 5.42 31.41
CA GLU A 774 -28.56 6.61 30.74
C GLU A 774 -28.41 6.32 29.24
N THR A 775 -29.13 7.09 28.42
CA THR A 775 -29.21 6.88 26.97
C THR A 775 -28.50 8.00 26.22
N GLU A 776 -27.76 7.64 25.18
CA GLU A 776 -27.03 8.58 24.34
C GLU A 776 -27.30 8.25 22.86
N VAL A 777 -28.19 9.02 22.24
CA VAL A 777 -28.68 8.72 20.88
C VAL A 777 -27.61 8.93 19.81
N PHE A 778 -26.82 10.01 19.93
CA PHE A 778 -25.76 10.34 18.98
C PHE A 778 -24.41 10.07 19.62
N GLN A 779 -23.66 9.17 19.01
CA GLN A 779 -22.34 8.78 19.49
C GLN A 779 -21.31 8.88 18.38
N PHE A 780 -20.09 9.32 18.70
CA PHE A 780 -18.99 9.38 17.74
C PHE A 780 -17.62 9.17 18.37
N VAL A 781 -16.69 8.67 17.56
CA VAL A 781 -15.28 8.51 17.92
C VAL A 781 -14.38 8.83 16.72
N LEU A 782 -13.34 9.61 16.95
CA LEU A 782 -12.28 9.91 16.00
C LEU A 782 -10.99 9.18 16.38
N GLY A 783 -10.43 8.43 15.43
CA GLY A 783 -9.22 7.62 15.59
C GLY A 783 -9.47 6.12 15.69
N GLN A 784 -10.73 5.68 15.78
CA GLN A 784 -11.14 4.26 15.82
C GLN A 784 -12.28 3.97 14.85
N THR A 785 -12.25 2.80 14.20
CA THR A 785 -13.38 2.27 13.41
C THR A 785 -14.31 1.46 14.31
N PHE A 786 -15.59 1.35 13.94
CA PHE A 786 -16.50 0.36 14.54
C PHE A 786 -15.87 -1.03 14.51
#